data_AF-A0A3C0XKM6-F1
#
_entry.id   AF-A0A3C0XKM6-F1
#
_cell.length_a   1.000
_cell.length_b   1.000
_cell.length_c   1.000
_cell.angle_alpha   90.00
_cell.angle_beta   90.00
_cell.angle_gamma   90.00
#
_symmetry.space_group_name_H-M   'P 1'
#
loop_
_entity.id
_entity.type
_entity.pdbx_description
1 polymer ?
#
loop_
_entity_poly.entity_id
_entity_poly.type
_entity_poly.pdbx_seq_one_letter_code
_entity_poly.pdbx_strand_id
1 'polypeptide(L)'
;MCVVTSCVVRCSLAARSDCIELWSRTWNRTSHPAKRHGKPPDFIPSIPPEDALGWDSPAFAQLYGRTGRCAPLYGPDVRRLDPWLLVGLVLCGLLLFIALYGDRIAPHEPIFLLINGPAGTDRPLPPGLPFLFGSDAVGRDLFGLVLVGARTTLLIVVLAGTARLLAGLALAILTSWLRPVRLLGDAAADVASAVPSTIVAVLAVLVFARQGAPAPVFVGALLVTGWAGPYRLIRAELARLRAAPYTEGAIAIGVSRRGLLFRHHVPHLVPVLALSVSQQIAAALIALAELGVIGIFVGPTRVLNIGEAMRAVPDGVPTSFRVPDIPEWGGLLALGRGIQNLYVTRWAFLVPGVAIALAAIAFAMLGVGVARQYRRRNLPQDLRTRRALAAAVTVLALVAPVFILPAPHADAVELGEAARSRAVVGSDPGAVLAAANLAVTPIDRATTRLQQVGPAALRVDGPSGPVAFNEGAGADYVPLLFGASGGGTIDAPLVFAGWGVSPASFPPQHTSVFSTGDFGTLVVGWEDDYAKVDVRGKVVLVFRIANIQQGLGRPVTPAPTADTLMQSAIKRGAAAILWVDASRAQIIERGQPDPYRRLVADDPLTTAAGVPIFMLTPEAADRILAPVGIKATAILRGQLQGDSAATPGSSMARELPERAHVELPIAPVASSSHSLVALTPAPAGAHRLVIWAVAPSLATGSRSAGDALSALVRALAGRAMPPLVFVVFDPRGDPVANAKAVRATLGTTPIDDVLAIESLGGSRLRFATVYGDVVPAIDDYAARAGAAALRTAGALNPDAPETGDLMIAAGLSAFVNDHWILISGQGPVSDADDLRADAAAVLAYAVARYAAAAPELVR
;
A
#
# COMPACT_ATOMS: atom_id res chain seq x y z
N MET A 1 69.21 0.96 -20.67
CA MET A 1 68.38 0.84 -21.88
C MET A 1 66.87 0.91 -21.64
N CYS A 2 66.26 0.18 -20.69
CA CYS A 2 64.80 0.23 -20.45
C CYS A 2 64.22 1.57 -19.90
N VAL A 3 65.04 2.45 -19.31
CA VAL A 3 64.59 3.76 -18.79
C VAL A 3 64.54 4.83 -19.89
N VAL A 4 65.36 4.67 -20.94
CA VAL A 4 65.50 5.67 -22.02
C VAL A 4 64.34 5.56 -23.02
N THR A 5 63.89 4.33 -23.33
CA THR A 5 62.77 4.10 -24.25
C THR A 5 61.42 4.60 -23.69
N SER A 6 61.26 4.61 -22.36
CA SER A 6 60.03 5.11 -21.71
C SER A 6 59.94 6.65 -21.69
N CYS A 7 61.09 7.33 -21.74
CA CYS A 7 61.17 8.79 -21.76
C CYS A 7 60.96 9.34 -23.19
N VAL A 8 61.55 8.69 -24.20
CA VAL A 8 61.44 9.10 -25.61
C VAL A 8 60.01 8.95 -26.13
N VAL A 9 59.29 7.88 -25.73
CA VAL A 9 57.88 7.68 -26.10
C VAL A 9 56.95 8.67 -25.39
N ARG A 10 57.28 9.11 -24.16
CA ARG A 10 56.47 10.13 -23.45
C ARG A 10 56.65 11.54 -24.00
N CYS A 11 57.86 11.90 -24.46
CA CYS A 11 58.09 13.21 -25.08
C CYS A 11 57.51 13.33 -26.49
N SER A 12 57.54 12.27 -27.32
CA SER A 12 57.03 12.35 -28.70
C SER A 12 55.50 12.43 -28.79
N LEU A 13 54.79 11.84 -27.81
CA LEU A 13 53.32 11.89 -27.74
C LEU A 13 52.78 13.24 -27.26
N ALA A 14 53.52 13.97 -26.41
CA ALA A 14 53.11 15.29 -25.92
C ALA A 14 53.31 16.41 -26.94
N ALA A 15 54.30 16.27 -27.84
CA ALA A 15 54.60 17.31 -28.84
C ALA A 15 53.61 17.34 -30.03
N ARG A 16 52.86 16.27 -30.31
CA ARG A 16 52.02 16.18 -31.51
C ARG A 16 50.63 16.81 -31.39
N SER A 17 49.99 16.78 -30.22
CA SER A 17 48.64 17.38 -30.06
C SER A 17 48.69 18.90 -30.04
N ASP A 18 49.68 19.44 -29.35
CA ASP A 18 49.75 20.88 -29.08
C ASP A 18 50.34 21.62 -30.28
N CYS A 19 51.21 20.99 -31.07
CA CYS A 19 51.66 21.54 -32.36
C CYS A 19 50.50 21.66 -33.36
N ILE A 20 49.53 20.74 -33.40
CA ILE A 20 48.39 20.82 -34.33
C ILE A 20 47.40 21.92 -33.91
N GLU A 21 47.18 22.10 -32.60
CA GLU A 21 46.32 23.18 -32.11
C GLU A 21 46.99 24.56 -32.26
N LEU A 22 48.31 24.68 -32.05
CA LEU A 22 49.06 25.89 -32.35
C LEU A 22 49.05 26.19 -33.86
N TRP A 23 49.30 25.18 -34.70
CA TRP A 23 49.37 25.31 -36.16
C TRP A 23 48.02 25.71 -36.76
N SER A 24 46.90 25.14 -36.28
CA SER A 24 45.54 25.55 -36.70
C SER A 24 45.18 26.98 -36.28
N ARG A 25 45.64 27.42 -35.10
CA ARG A 25 45.42 28.81 -34.62
C ARG A 25 46.28 29.83 -35.36
N THR A 26 47.49 29.47 -35.80
CA THR A 26 48.32 30.32 -36.66
C THR A 26 47.85 30.34 -38.11
N TRP A 27 47.39 29.21 -38.66
CA TRP A 27 46.93 29.13 -40.06
C TRP A 27 45.63 29.93 -40.31
N ASN A 28 44.70 29.96 -39.34
CA ASN A 28 43.47 30.74 -39.46
C ASN A 28 43.65 32.25 -39.30
N ARG A 29 44.84 32.74 -38.95
CA ARG A 29 45.14 34.18 -38.86
C ARG A 29 45.82 34.76 -40.10
N THR A 30 46.17 33.94 -41.09
CA THR A 30 46.95 34.37 -42.26
C THR A 30 46.19 34.37 -43.61
N SER A 31 44.87 34.16 -43.62
CA SER A 31 44.07 34.11 -44.86
C SER A 31 43.26 35.39 -45.15
N HIS A 32 43.86 36.57 -45.00
CA HIS A 32 43.34 37.82 -45.56
C HIS A 32 44.43 38.56 -46.35
N PRO A 33 44.23 38.85 -47.66
CA PRO A 33 45.23 39.54 -48.47
C PRO A 33 45.03 41.05 -48.31
N ALA A 34 45.81 41.68 -47.44
CA ALA A 34 45.91 43.14 -47.39
C ALA A 34 47.38 43.56 -47.57
N LYS A 35 47.63 44.16 -48.74
CA LYS A 35 48.88 44.85 -49.12
C LYS A 35 49.34 45.78 -48.00
N ARG A 36 50.61 45.67 -47.57
CA ARG A 36 51.42 46.82 -47.12
C ARG A 36 52.90 46.44 -47.02
N HIS A 37 53.73 47.30 -47.63
CA HIS A 37 55.19 47.28 -47.60
C HIS A 37 55.73 47.40 -46.17
N GLY A 38 56.70 46.55 -45.82
CA GLY A 38 57.50 46.64 -44.61
C GLY A 38 58.50 45.48 -44.53
N LYS A 39 59.77 45.77 -44.19
CA LYS A 39 60.89 44.82 -44.10
C LYS A 39 60.53 43.51 -43.37
N PRO A 40 61.07 42.34 -43.80
CA PRO A 40 60.93 41.12 -43.01
C PRO A 40 61.70 41.25 -41.69
N PRO A 41 61.21 40.69 -40.57
CA PRO A 41 62.03 40.51 -39.38
C PRO A 41 63.03 39.37 -39.61
N ASP A 42 64.31 39.67 -39.41
CA ASP A 42 65.35 38.67 -39.21
C ASP A 42 65.05 37.89 -37.93
N PHE A 43 64.75 36.60 -38.04
CA PHE A 43 65.15 35.48 -37.15
C PHE A 43 64.22 34.27 -37.36
N ILE A 44 64.64 33.34 -38.21
CA ILE A 44 64.36 31.91 -38.04
C ILE A 44 65.72 31.24 -38.14
N PRO A 45 66.27 30.64 -37.06
CA PRO A 45 67.42 29.77 -37.24
C PRO A 45 66.96 28.53 -38.01
N SER A 46 67.52 28.34 -39.20
CA SER A 46 67.39 27.14 -40.00
C SER A 46 67.80 25.92 -39.17
N ILE A 47 66.91 24.94 -39.03
CA ILE A 47 67.24 23.61 -38.50
C ILE A 47 68.26 23.00 -39.49
N PRO A 48 69.49 22.65 -39.07
CA PRO A 48 70.44 22.00 -39.96
C PRO A 48 69.98 20.56 -40.26
N PRO A 49 70.33 20.00 -41.43
CA PRO A 49 70.01 18.61 -41.78
C PRO A 49 70.62 17.63 -40.76
N GLU A 50 69.95 16.49 -40.56
CA GLU A 50 70.18 15.48 -39.51
C GLU A 50 71.60 14.88 -39.47
N ASP A 51 72.44 15.16 -40.46
CA ASP A 51 73.72 14.49 -40.67
C ASP A 51 74.91 15.23 -40.02
N ALA A 52 74.68 16.42 -39.45
CA ALA A 52 75.76 17.32 -39.00
C ALA A 52 75.95 17.42 -37.46
N LEU A 53 75.18 16.68 -36.64
CA LEU A 53 75.30 16.71 -35.18
C LEU A 53 75.64 15.32 -34.65
N GLY A 54 76.93 15.01 -34.59
CA GLY A 54 77.43 13.91 -33.78
C GLY A 54 76.99 14.07 -32.32
N TRP A 55 76.59 12.96 -31.69
CA TRP A 55 76.07 12.88 -30.33
C TRP A 55 77.01 13.46 -29.26
N ASP A 56 78.28 13.68 -29.62
CA ASP A 56 79.35 14.20 -28.76
C ASP A 56 79.62 15.71 -28.94
N SER A 57 78.81 16.43 -29.72
CA SER A 57 79.04 17.87 -29.93
C SER A 57 78.69 18.72 -28.69
N PRO A 58 79.51 19.73 -28.34
CA PRO A 58 79.27 20.61 -27.19
C PRO A 58 77.97 21.44 -27.31
N ALA A 59 77.44 21.61 -28.52
CA ALA A 59 76.14 22.24 -28.77
C ALA A 59 74.96 21.38 -28.28
N PHE A 60 75.05 20.04 -28.41
CA PHE A 60 74.03 19.11 -27.91
C PHE A 60 74.00 19.08 -26.37
N ALA A 61 75.19 19.15 -25.75
CA ALA A 61 75.35 19.27 -24.29
C ALA A 61 74.86 20.62 -23.74
N GLN A 62 74.90 21.71 -24.51
CA GLN A 62 74.33 23.00 -24.08
C GLN A 62 72.80 23.03 -24.16
N LEU A 63 72.18 22.39 -25.15
CA LEU A 63 70.72 22.33 -25.30
C LEU A 63 70.05 21.39 -24.30
N TYR A 64 70.72 20.30 -23.90
CA TYR A 64 70.13 19.26 -23.03
C TYR A 64 70.84 19.06 -21.68
N GLY A 65 72.05 19.60 -21.48
CA GLY A 65 72.93 19.21 -20.38
C GLY A 65 72.94 20.10 -19.13
N ARG A 66 72.04 21.09 -18.98
CA ARG A 66 72.09 22.01 -17.82
C ARG A 66 70.83 22.18 -16.99
N THR A 67 69.89 21.24 -17.06
CA THR A 67 68.84 21.11 -16.03
C THR A 67 68.65 19.64 -15.67
N GLY A 68 69.35 19.20 -14.62
CA GLY A 68 69.13 17.91 -13.94
C GLY A 68 67.77 17.78 -13.22
N ARG A 69 66.77 18.54 -13.66
CA ARG A 69 65.36 18.38 -13.33
C ARG A 69 64.59 18.73 -14.60
N CYS A 70 64.03 17.74 -15.27
CA CYS A 70 62.95 17.98 -16.22
C CYS A 70 61.82 18.65 -15.42
N ALA A 71 61.76 19.98 -15.47
CA ALA A 71 60.59 20.71 -15.00
C ALA A 71 59.42 20.23 -15.86
N PRO A 72 58.33 19.72 -15.27
CA PRO A 72 57.18 19.33 -16.06
C PRO A 72 56.64 20.59 -16.75
N LEU A 73 56.53 20.56 -18.08
CA LEU A 73 55.86 21.58 -18.91
C LEU A 73 54.34 21.71 -18.62
N TYR A 74 53.85 21.13 -17.52
CA TYR A 74 52.53 21.41 -16.97
C TYR A 74 52.64 22.56 -15.97
N GLY A 75 52.13 23.74 -16.35
CA GLY A 75 51.96 24.86 -15.43
C GLY A 75 51.17 24.47 -14.17
N PRO A 76 51.39 25.13 -13.02
CA PRO A 76 50.92 24.68 -11.71
C PRO A 76 49.40 24.89 -11.45
N ASP A 77 48.61 25.25 -12.44
CA ASP A 77 47.14 25.39 -12.31
C ASP A 77 46.39 24.04 -12.30
N VAL A 78 47.10 22.96 -12.06
CA VAL A 78 46.55 21.61 -11.94
C VAL A 78 45.76 21.41 -10.64
N ARG A 79 45.65 22.40 -9.74
CA ARG A 79 45.09 22.20 -8.38
C ARG A 79 43.59 22.45 -8.23
N ARG A 80 42.85 23.03 -9.18
CA ARG A 80 41.43 23.34 -8.95
C ARG A 80 40.52 22.21 -9.41
N LEU A 81 39.58 21.79 -8.56
CA LEU A 81 38.48 20.91 -8.95
C LEU A 81 37.63 21.66 -9.98
N ASP A 82 37.14 20.95 -11.01
CA ASP A 82 36.21 21.55 -11.97
C ASP A 82 34.98 22.12 -11.21
N PRO A 83 34.58 23.39 -11.42
CA PRO A 83 33.42 23.98 -10.74
C PRO A 83 32.14 23.13 -10.90
N TRP A 84 31.94 22.49 -12.05
CA TRP A 84 30.77 21.64 -12.29
C TRP A 84 30.80 20.37 -11.44
N LEU A 85 31.99 19.82 -11.19
CA LEU A 85 32.17 18.69 -10.29
C LEU A 85 31.88 19.08 -8.84
N LEU A 86 32.32 20.25 -8.40
CA LEU A 86 32.02 20.76 -7.05
C LEU A 86 30.51 20.95 -6.84
N VAL A 87 29.83 21.63 -7.78
CA VAL A 87 28.38 21.83 -7.69
C VAL A 87 27.64 20.49 -7.69
N GLY A 88 28.00 19.56 -8.59
CA GLY A 88 27.42 18.22 -8.62
C GLY A 88 27.63 17.44 -7.32
N LEU A 89 28.83 17.50 -6.73
CA LEU A 89 29.12 16.86 -5.44
C LEU A 89 28.32 17.46 -4.29
N VAL A 90 28.16 18.78 -4.25
CA VAL A 90 27.35 19.46 -3.22
C VAL A 90 25.88 19.07 -3.36
N LEU A 91 25.32 19.11 -4.57
CA LEU A 91 23.91 18.76 -4.80
C LEU A 91 23.64 17.27 -4.53
N CYS A 92 24.49 16.35 -5.02
CA CYS A 92 24.36 14.93 -4.70
C CYS A 92 24.60 14.64 -3.21
N GLY A 93 25.48 15.40 -2.56
CA GLY A 93 25.69 15.34 -1.11
C GLY A 93 24.44 15.79 -0.33
N LEU A 94 23.76 16.84 -0.78
CA LEU A 94 22.48 17.29 -0.22
C LEU A 94 21.37 16.23 -0.42
N LEU A 95 21.28 15.63 -1.61
CA LEU A 95 20.34 14.54 -1.87
C LEU A 95 20.61 13.31 -1.00
N LEU A 96 21.88 12.95 -0.82
CA LEU A 96 22.27 11.87 0.09
C LEU A 96 21.92 12.22 1.54
N PHE A 97 22.15 13.46 1.96
CA PHE A 97 21.74 13.94 3.28
C PHE A 97 20.23 13.83 3.47
N ILE A 98 19.42 14.31 2.52
CA ILE A 98 17.95 14.18 2.58
C ILE A 98 17.53 12.70 2.57
N ALA A 99 18.17 11.83 1.79
CA ALA A 99 17.85 10.40 1.78
C ALA A 99 18.16 9.68 3.10
N LEU A 100 19.17 10.14 3.84
CA LEU A 100 19.59 9.52 5.10
C LEU A 100 18.85 10.12 6.31
N TYR A 101 18.59 11.43 6.29
CA TYR A 101 18.04 12.17 7.43
C TYR A 101 16.63 12.71 7.19
N GLY A 102 16.04 12.53 6.01
CA GLY A 102 14.74 13.08 5.64
C GLY A 102 13.63 12.67 6.60
N ASP A 103 13.62 11.40 7.04
CA ASP A 103 12.67 10.88 8.03
C ASP A 103 12.80 11.50 9.42
N ARG A 104 14.01 11.98 9.78
CA ARG A 104 14.26 12.64 11.07
C ARG A 104 14.01 14.15 11.03
N ILE A 105 14.07 14.76 9.85
CA ILE A 105 13.92 16.21 9.65
C ILE A 105 12.48 16.56 9.23
N ALA A 106 11.73 15.58 8.71
CA ALA A 106 10.33 15.76 8.34
C ALA A 106 9.54 16.33 9.53
N PRO A 107 8.80 17.44 9.36
CA PRO A 107 8.02 18.03 10.46
C PRO A 107 6.90 17.10 10.94
N HIS A 108 6.36 16.30 10.02
CA HIS A 108 5.29 15.35 10.28
C HIS A 108 5.66 13.98 9.71
N GLU A 109 5.20 12.93 10.37
CA GLU A 109 5.38 11.56 9.88
C GLU A 109 4.56 11.34 8.59
N PRO A 110 4.99 10.45 7.68
CA PRO A 110 4.27 10.16 6.42
C PRO A 110 2.83 9.68 6.59
N ILE A 111 2.52 9.19 7.79
CA ILE A 111 1.23 8.66 8.21
C ILE A 111 0.32 9.74 8.81
N PHE A 112 0.87 10.91 9.14
CA PHE A 112 0.10 12.03 9.66
C PHE A 112 -0.83 12.59 8.59
N LEU A 113 -2.11 12.67 8.95
CA LEU A 113 -3.19 13.12 8.10
C LEU A 113 -3.88 14.29 8.82
N LEU A 114 -4.06 15.42 8.13
CA LEU A 114 -4.90 16.50 8.62
C LEU A 114 -6.17 16.56 7.76
N ILE A 115 -7.30 16.22 8.38
CA ILE A 115 -8.59 16.14 7.68
C ILE A 115 -9.20 17.54 7.50
N ASN A 116 -9.28 18.31 8.57
CA ASN A 116 -9.87 19.65 8.59
C ASN A 116 -8.79 20.70 8.84
N GLY A 117 -8.69 21.69 7.96
CA GLY A 117 -7.73 22.77 8.11
C GLY A 117 -8.17 23.88 9.07
N PRO A 118 -7.23 24.76 9.47
CA PRO A 118 -7.56 25.99 10.19
C PRO A 118 -8.65 26.77 9.45
N ALA A 119 -9.63 27.30 10.19
CA ALA A 119 -10.77 28.06 9.65
C ALA A 119 -11.72 27.28 8.71
N GLY A 120 -11.77 25.95 8.81
CA GLY A 120 -12.74 25.13 8.08
C GLY A 120 -12.41 24.95 6.60
N THR A 121 -11.14 25.11 6.22
CA THR A 121 -10.70 24.82 4.85
C THR A 121 -10.64 23.31 4.63
N ASP A 122 -11.35 22.85 3.61
CA ASP A 122 -11.29 21.45 3.18
C ASP A 122 -9.95 21.14 2.51
N ARG A 123 -9.55 19.87 2.61
CA ARG A 123 -8.41 19.31 1.87
C ARG A 123 -8.61 19.42 0.34
N PRO A 124 -7.53 19.51 -0.46
CA PRO A 124 -6.13 19.61 -0.05
C PRO A 124 -5.80 21.00 0.51
N LEU A 125 -5.03 21.05 1.58
CA LEU A 125 -4.64 22.30 2.23
C LEU A 125 -3.61 23.06 1.37
N PRO A 126 -3.78 24.37 1.17
CA PRO A 126 -2.80 25.18 0.46
C PRO A 126 -1.49 25.31 1.23
N PRO A 127 -0.37 25.68 0.56
CA PRO A 127 0.89 25.99 1.21
C PRO A 127 0.71 27.09 2.25
N GLY A 128 1.18 26.84 3.48
CA GLY A 128 0.98 27.74 4.61
C GLY A 128 1.23 27.04 5.94
N LEU A 129 0.71 27.58 7.04
CA LEU A 129 0.66 26.83 8.30
C LEU A 129 -0.65 26.02 8.32
N PRO A 130 -0.61 24.71 8.63
CA PRO A 130 0.51 23.96 9.22
C PRO A 130 1.50 23.30 8.22
N PHE A 131 1.19 23.27 6.91
CA PHE A 131 2.02 22.57 5.92
C PHE A 131 2.73 23.52 4.93
N LEU A 132 4.05 23.65 5.07
CA LEU A 132 4.88 24.61 4.32
C LEU A 132 4.67 24.54 2.79
N PHE A 133 4.54 23.32 2.24
CA PHE A 133 4.31 23.08 0.82
C PHE A 133 2.88 22.60 0.50
N GLY A 134 1.97 22.72 1.46
CA GLY A 134 0.58 22.27 1.36
C GLY A 134 0.43 20.77 1.61
N SER A 135 -0.80 20.28 1.50
CA SER A 135 -1.10 18.85 1.64
C SER A 135 -1.32 18.16 0.30
N ASP A 136 -1.20 16.82 0.31
CA ASP A 136 -1.72 15.97 -0.75
C ASP A 136 -3.25 15.85 -0.71
N ALA A 137 -3.82 15.07 -1.63
CA ALA A 137 -5.26 14.86 -1.76
C ALA A 137 -5.95 14.28 -0.51
N VAL A 138 -5.18 13.62 0.36
CA VAL A 138 -5.69 12.94 1.56
C VAL A 138 -5.46 13.78 2.82
N GLY A 139 -4.64 14.84 2.74
CA GLY A 139 -4.36 15.75 3.85
C GLY A 139 -2.99 15.54 4.50
N ARG A 140 -2.04 14.87 3.83
CA ARG A 140 -0.69 14.63 4.35
C ARG A 140 0.28 15.74 3.96
N ASP A 141 1.24 16.06 4.83
CA ASP A 141 2.28 17.08 4.59
C ASP A 141 3.18 16.72 3.40
N LEU A 142 3.09 17.47 2.30
CA LEU A 142 3.91 17.21 1.10
C LEU A 142 5.40 17.45 1.33
N PHE A 143 5.78 18.36 2.23
CA PHE A 143 7.18 18.61 2.53
C PHE A 143 7.80 17.39 3.21
N GLY A 144 7.16 16.89 4.28
CA GLY A 144 7.55 15.65 4.94
C GLY A 144 7.59 14.45 3.98
N LEU A 145 6.56 14.30 3.14
CA LEU A 145 6.49 13.21 2.15
C LEU A 145 7.62 13.24 1.12
N VAL A 146 8.04 14.42 0.64
CA VAL A 146 9.17 14.53 -0.30
C VAL A 146 10.50 14.20 0.38
N LEU A 147 10.71 14.65 1.62
CA LEU A 147 11.92 14.33 2.39
C LEU A 147 12.04 12.83 2.64
N VAL A 148 10.98 12.21 3.15
CA VAL A 148 10.96 10.76 3.45
C VAL A 148 11.05 9.95 2.16
N GLY A 149 10.36 10.38 1.11
CA GLY A 149 10.34 9.67 -0.16
C GLY A 149 11.62 9.76 -0.99
N ALA A 150 12.55 10.65 -0.60
CA ALA A 150 13.85 10.78 -1.26
C ALA A 150 14.66 9.48 -1.20
N ARG A 151 14.67 8.79 -0.05
CA ARG A 151 15.42 7.55 0.15
C ARG A 151 15.00 6.47 -0.82
N THR A 152 13.70 6.18 -0.87
CA THR A 152 13.10 5.15 -1.72
C THR A 152 13.31 5.49 -3.20
N THR A 153 13.03 6.74 -3.58
CA THR A 153 13.18 7.21 -4.96
C THR A 153 14.62 7.10 -5.45
N LEU A 154 15.59 7.61 -4.68
CA LEU A 154 17.00 7.59 -5.08
C LEU A 154 17.56 6.17 -5.11
N LEU A 155 17.15 5.29 -4.19
CA LEU A 155 17.54 3.88 -4.22
C LEU A 155 17.04 3.19 -5.51
N ILE A 156 15.77 3.38 -5.87
CA ILE A 156 15.17 2.78 -7.08
C ILE A 156 15.92 3.24 -8.33
N VAL A 157 16.12 4.55 -8.49
CA VAL A 157 16.66 5.11 -9.73
C VAL A 157 18.16 4.92 -9.87
N VAL A 158 18.91 4.90 -8.77
CA VAL A 158 20.34 4.56 -8.76
C VAL A 158 20.52 3.09 -9.11
N LEU A 159 19.75 2.17 -8.51
CA LEU A 159 19.81 0.74 -8.85
C LEU A 159 19.42 0.49 -10.31
N ALA A 160 18.31 1.06 -10.78
CA ALA A 160 17.89 0.91 -12.17
C ALA A 160 18.91 1.49 -13.16
N GLY A 161 19.40 2.71 -12.91
CA GLY A 161 20.36 3.39 -13.78
C GLY A 161 21.71 2.66 -13.84
N THR A 162 22.23 2.23 -12.70
CA THR A 162 23.49 1.47 -12.63
C THR A 162 23.36 0.07 -13.22
N ALA A 163 22.26 -0.64 -12.97
CA ALA A 163 22.02 -1.97 -13.55
C ALA A 163 21.97 -1.90 -15.09
N ARG A 164 21.26 -0.91 -15.66
CA ARG A 164 21.20 -0.66 -17.11
C ARG A 164 22.59 -0.42 -17.71
N LEU A 165 23.41 0.39 -17.03
CA LEU A 165 24.79 0.66 -17.46
C LEU A 165 25.66 -0.60 -17.39
N LEU A 166 25.61 -1.34 -16.27
CA LEU A 166 26.42 -2.53 -16.08
C LEU A 166 26.07 -3.63 -17.09
N ALA A 167 24.79 -3.85 -17.36
CA ALA A 167 24.34 -4.76 -18.40
C ALA A 167 24.84 -4.33 -19.79
N GLY A 168 24.68 -3.05 -20.13
CA GLY A 168 25.17 -2.51 -21.40
C GLY A 168 26.69 -2.61 -21.55
N LEU A 169 27.45 -2.34 -20.47
CA LEU A 169 28.91 -2.47 -20.43
C LEU A 169 29.35 -3.92 -20.59
N ALA A 170 28.75 -4.84 -19.85
CA ALA A 170 29.06 -6.27 -19.93
C ALA A 170 28.82 -6.81 -21.34
N LEU A 171 27.66 -6.49 -21.93
CA LEU A 171 27.32 -6.88 -23.31
C LEU A 171 28.24 -6.22 -24.33
N ALA A 172 28.59 -4.94 -24.18
CA ALA A 172 29.48 -4.24 -25.10
C ALA A 172 30.90 -4.81 -25.07
N ILE A 173 31.41 -5.19 -23.90
CA ILE A 173 32.69 -5.88 -23.73
C ILE A 173 32.63 -7.28 -24.38
N LEU A 174 31.55 -8.03 -24.15
CA LEU A 174 31.37 -9.38 -24.67
C LEU A 174 31.28 -9.40 -26.20
N THR A 175 30.46 -8.55 -26.80
CA THR A 175 30.31 -8.45 -28.27
C THR A 175 31.55 -7.86 -28.93
N SER A 176 32.31 -7.06 -28.18
CA SER A 176 33.62 -6.59 -28.58
C SER A 176 34.64 -7.73 -28.64
N TRP A 177 34.59 -8.67 -27.71
CA TRP A 177 35.51 -9.79 -27.67
C TRP A 177 35.18 -10.89 -28.69
N LEU A 178 33.88 -11.21 -28.85
CA LEU A 178 33.39 -12.34 -29.64
C LEU A 178 32.64 -11.85 -30.89
N ARG A 179 33.26 -12.03 -32.07
CA ARG A 179 32.66 -11.66 -33.37
C ARG A 179 31.26 -12.25 -33.64
N PRO A 180 30.94 -13.53 -33.35
CA PRO A 180 29.59 -14.05 -33.64
C PRO A 180 28.51 -13.48 -32.71
N VAL A 181 28.85 -13.22 -31.44
CA VAL A 181 27.95 -12.60 -30.46
C VAL A 181 27.61 -11.15 -30.84
N ARG A 182 28.45 -10.53 -31.68
CA ARG A 182 28.29 -9.16 -32.15
C ARG A 182 26.97 -8.93 -32.91
N LEU A 183 26.62 -9.83 -33.83
CA LEU A 183 25.39 -9.70 -34.63
C LEU A 183 24.15 -9.86 -33.74
N LEU A 184 24.18 -10.85 -32.84
CA LEU A 184 23.11 -11.10 -31.87
C LEU A 184 22.93 -9.91 -30.92
N GLY A 185 24.02 -9.33 -30.41
CA GLY A 185 23.96 -8.18 -29.51
C GLY A 185 23.38 -6.93 -30.15
N ASP A 186 23.67 -6.68 -31.43
CA ASP A 186 23.07 -5.56 -32.16
C ASP A 186 21.59 -5.78 -32.43
N ALA A 187 21.22 -6.97 -32.92
CA ALA A 187 19.82 -7.31 -33.16
C ALA A 187 19.01 -7.24 -31.84
N ALA A 188 19.57 -7.73 -30.73
CA ALA A 188 18.93 -7.63 -29.42
C ALA A 188 18.79 -6.18 -28.96
N ALA A 189 19.78 -5.32 -29.21
CA ALA A 189 19.70 -3.90 -28.89
C ALA A 189 18.68 -3.15 -29.76
N ASP A 190 18.54 -3.54 -31.03
CA ASP A 190 17.52 -3.01 -31.95
C ASP A 190 16.11 -3.36 -31.46
N VAL A 191 15.88 -4.62 -31.09
CA VAL A 191 14.61 -5.08 -30.50
C VAL A 191 14.32 -4.37 -29.18
N ALA A 192 15.30 -4.28 -28.29
CA ALA A 192 15.13 -3.61 -26.99
C ALA A 192 14.83 -2.12 -27.12
N SER A 193 15.36 -1.44 -28.15
CA SER A 193 15.12 -0.02 -28.39
C SER A 193 13.81 0.26 -29.16
N ALA A 194 13.23 -0.76 -29.82
CA ALA A 194 11.99 -0.61 -30.58
C ALA A 194 10.77 -0.45 -29.66
N VAL A 195 10.84 -0.96 -28.42
CA VAL A 195 9.75 -0.88 -27.44
C VAL A 195 10.02 0.24 -26.44
N PRO A 196 9.08 1.19 -26.25
CA PRO A 196 9.22 2.20 -25.21
C PRO A 196 9.36 1.57 -23.82
N SER A 197 10.40 1.96 -23.07
CA SER A 197 10.69 1.40 -21.75
C SER A 197 9.56 1.65 -20.74
N THR A 198 8.80 2.74 -20.94
CA THR A 198 7.65 3.12 -20.14
C THR A 198 6.50 2.12 -20.27
N ILE A 199 6.18 1.70 -21.50
CA ILE A 199 5.13 0.71 -21.77
C ILE A 199 5.48 -0.62 -21.09
N VAL A 200 6.72 -1.07 -21.19
CA VAL A 200 7.17 -2.30 -20.54
C VAL A 200 7.11 -2.17 -19.01
N ALA A 201 7.52 -1.04 -18.45
CA ALA A 201 7.42 -0.77 -17.02
C ALA A 201 5.97 -0.78 -16.53
N VAL A 202 5.05 -0.13 -17.25
CA VAL A 202 3.61 -0.13 -16.94
C VAL A 202 3.04 -1.54 -16.97
N LEU A 203 3.27 -2.30 -18.06
CA LEU A 203 2.76 -3.66 -18.20
C LEU A 203 3.32 -4.59 -17.12
N ALA A 204 4.63 -4.52 -16.85
CA ALA A 204 5.25 -5.33 -15.83
C ALA A 204 4.66 -5.04 -14.44
N VAL A 205 4.53 -3.76 -14.08
CA VAL A 205 3.93 -3.39 -12.79
C VAL A 205 2.47 -3.86 -12.73
N LEU A 206 1.65 -3.62 -13.74
CA LEU A 206 0.23 -4.01 -13.71
C LEU A 206 0.01 -5.54 -13.65
N VAL A 207 0.84 -6.32 -14.36
CA VAL A 207 0.73 -7.78 -14.39
C VAL A 207 1.24 -8.41 -13.10
N PHE A 208 2.41 -7.96 -12.62
CA PHE A 208 3.08 -8.59 -11.49
C PHE A 208 2.70 -7.98 -10.13
N ALA A 209 2.12 -6.77 -10.06
CA ALA A 209 1.81 -6.09 -8.80
C ALA A 209 0.43 -6.40 -8.19
N ARG A 210 -0.25 -7.48 -8.60
CA ARG A 210 -1.58 -7.84 -8.07
C ARG A 210 -1.64 -8.00 -6.54
N GLN A 211 -0.52 -8.29 -5.87
CA GLN A 211 -0.42 -8.41 -4.41
C GLN A 211 0.89 -7.81 -3.85
N GLY A 212 1.38 -6.72 -4.47
CA GLY A 212 2.54 -5.98 -3.96
C GLY A 212 3.90 -6.48 -4.48
N ALA A 213 4.06 -6.61 -5.80
CA ALA A 213 5.41 -6.81 -6.34
C ALA A 213 6.13 -5.45 -6.50
N PRO A 214 7.34 -5.31 -5.92
CA PRO A 214 7.85 -4.06 -5.40
C PRO A 214 8.80 -3.39 -6.42
N ALA A 215 9.42 -2.28 -6.05
CA ALA A 215 10.53 -1.64 -6.76
C ALA A 215 11.44 -2.55 -7.64
N PRO A 216 11.81 -3.80 -7.25
CA PRO A 216 12.54 -4.72 -8.12
C PRO A 216 11.89 -5.04 -9.48
N VAL A 217 10.55 -5.13 -9.56
CA VAL A 217 9.85 -5.39 -10.83
C VAL A 217 10.03 -4.22 -11.78
N PHE A 218 9.86 -3.00 -11.28
CA PHE A 218 10.09 -1.79 -12.06
C PHE A 218 11.55 -1.69 -12.50
N VAL A 219 12.50 -1.94 -11.61
CA VAL A 219 13.94 -1.98 -11.92
C VAL A 219 14.25 -3.03 -12.98
N GLY A 220 13.67 -4.23 -12.88
CA GLY A 220 13.81 -5.30 -13.87
C GLY A 220 13.24 -4.94 -15.23
N ALA A 221 12.06 -4.32 -15.28
CA ALA A 221 11.44 -3.85 -16.52
C ALA A 221 12.30 -2.79 -17.22
N LEU A 222 12.83 -1.84 -16.46
CA LEU A 222 13.78 -0.85 -16.97
C LEU A 222 15.11 -1.46 -17.39
N LEU A 223 15.56 -2.52 -16.72
CA LEU A 223 16.79 -3.23 -17.09
C LEU A 223 16.64 -3.91 -18.45
N VAL A 224 15.52 -4.61 -18.70
CA VAL A 224 15.28 -5.38 -19.94
C VAL A 224 15.30 -4.52 -21.20
N THR A 225 14.79 -3.29 -21.12
CA THR A 225 14.72 -2.38 -22.27
C THR A 225 15.83 -1.32 -22.27
N GLY A 226 16.31 -0.94 -21.09
CA GLY A 226 17.15 0.23 -20.91
C GLY A 226 18.66 0.03 -21.11
N TRP A 227 19.14 -1.21 -21.30
CA TRP A 227 20.56 -1.53 -21.48
C TRP A 227 21.11 -1.19 -22.88
N ALA A 228 20.24 -1.12 -23.89
CA ALA A 228 20.62 -0.95 -25.29
C ALA A 228 21.32 0.40 -25.56
N GLY A 229 20.87 1.47 -24.91
CA GLY A 229 21.49 2.80 -25.00
C GLY A 229 22.95 2.80 -24.54
N PRO A 230 23.25 2.43 -23.28
CA PRO A 230 24.62 2.27 -22.80
C PRO A 230 25.45 1.31 -23.65
N TYR A 231 24.88 0.18 -24.09
CA TYR A 231 25.55 -0.77 -24.98
C TYR A 231 26.07 -0.10 -26.26
N ARG A 232 25.21 0.63 -26.98
CA ARG A 232 25.57 1.32 -28.23
C ARG A 232 26.64 2.38 -28.01
N LEU A 233 26.49 3.17 -26.95
CA LEU A 233 27.44 4.23 -26.60
C LEU A 233 28.83 3.66 -26.30
N ILE A 234 28.92 2.66 -25.43
CA ILE A 234 30.19 2.04 -25.03
C ILE A 234 30.82 1.32 -26.21
N ARG A 235 30.03 0.67 -27.05
CA ARG A 235 30.51 -0.01 -28.24
C ARG A 235 31.10 0.95 -29.27
N ALA A 236 30.46 2.09 -29.50
CA ALA A 236 30.99 3.12 -30.38
C ALA A 236 32.35 3.62 -29.89
N GLU A 237 32.49 3.83 -28.58
CA GLU A 237 33.77 4.23 -27.99
C GLU A 237 34.82 3.12 -28.08
N LEU A 238 34.47 1.86 -27.82
CA LEU A 238 35.38 0.72 -27.99
C LEU A 238 35.85 0.59 -29.44
N ALA A 239 34.98 0.83 -30.42
CA ALA A 239 35.35 0.84 -31.84
C ALA A 239 36.34 1.98 -32.16
N ARG A 240 36.10 3.17 -31.61
CA ARG A 240 37.02 4.32 -31.73
C ARG A 240 38.38 4.03 -31.10
N LEU A 241 38.41 3.49 -29.88
CA LEU A 241 39.64 3.14 -29.17
C LEU A 241 40.45 2.06 -29.92
N ARG A 242 39.79 1.13 -30.61
CA ARG A 242 40.47 0.12 -31.44
C ARG A 242 41.17 0.70 -32.65
N ALA A 243 40.60 1.74 -33.26
CA ALA A 243 41.19 2.44 -34.40
C ALA A 243 42.23 3.49 -33.98
N ALA A 244 42.50 3.65 -32.67
CA ALA A 244 43.43 4.67 -32.19
C ALA A 244 44.89 4.27 -32.43
N PRO A 245 45.79 5.20 -32.81
CA PRO A 245 47.20 4.89 -33.10
C PRO A 245 47.97 4.22 -31.96
N TYR A 246 47.61 4.53 -30.69
CA TYR A 246 48.24 3.88 -29.54
C TYR A 246 47.89 2.39 -29.45
N THR A 247 46.75 1.98 -30.00
CA THR A 247 46.32 0.57 -30.05
C THR A 247 47.20 -0.19 -31.05
N GLU A 248 47.49 0.40 -32.21
CA GLU A 248 48.42 -0.17 -33.19
C GLU A 248 49.84 -0.31 -32.60
N GLY A 249 50.34 0.75 -31.94
CA GLY A 249 51.62 0.71 -31.25
C GLY A 249 51.67 -0.36 -30.15
N ALA A 250 50.60 -0.52 -29.38
CA ALA A 250 50.50 -1.56 -28.35
C ALA A 250 50.51 -2.99 -28.93
N ILE A 251 49.87 -3.19 -30.09
CA ILE A 251 49.92 -4.47 -30.81
C ILE A 251 51.34 -4.74 -31.34
N ALA A 252 52.01 -3.72 -31.88
CA ALA A 252 53.38 -3.85 -32.42
C ALA A 252 54.41 -4.27 -31.35
N ILE A 253 54.22 -3.87 -30.09
CA ILE A 253 55.05 -4.28 -28.95
C ILE A 253 54.59 -5.61 -28.30
N GLY A 254 53.64 -6.34 -28.91
CA GLY A 254 53.23 -7.68 -28.50
C GLY A 254 52.15 -7.74 -27.41
N VAL A 255 51.39 -6.67 -27.14
CA VAL A 255 50.29 -6.72 -26.16
C VAL A 255 49.17 -7.63 -26.66
N SER A 256 48.80 -8.63 -25.85
CA SER A 256 47.70 -9.55 -26.17
C SER A 256 46.36 -8.82 -26.29
N ARG A 257 45.42 -9.34 -27.10
CA ARG A 257 44.07 -8.75 -27.24
C ARG A 257 43.34 -8.57 -25.91
N ARG A 258 43.51 -9.51 -24.98
CA ARG A 258 42.94 -9.43 -23.62
C ARG A 258 43.56 -8.29 -22.82
N GLY A 259 44.89 -8.18 -22.87
CA GLY A 259 45.63 -7.08 -22.26
C GLY A 259 45.24 -5.73 -22.85
N LEU A 260 45.09 -5.65 -24.18
CA LEU A 260 44.66 -4.45 -24.88
C LEU A 260 43.28 -3.96 -24.40
N LEU A 261 42.32 -4.88 -24.27
CA LEU A 261 40.97 -4.52 -23.81
C LEU A 261 40.96 -4.08 -22.34
N PHE A 262 41.43 -4.91 -21.42
CA PHE A 262 41.27 -4.64 -19.98
C PHE A 262 42.29 -3.65 -19.42
N ARG A 263 43.52 -3.62 -19.95
CA ARG A 263 44.58 -2.72 -19.46
C ARG A 263 44.59 -1.37 -20.18
N HIS A 264 44.11 -1.30 -21.42
CA HIS A 264 44.09 -0.07 -22.20
C HIS A 264 42.67 0.42 -22.47
N HIS A 265 41.81 -0.32 -23.16
CA HIS A 265 40.51 0.22 -23.59
C HIS A 265 39.53 0.49 -22.45
N VAL A 266 39.31 -0.46 -21.54
CA VAL A 266 38.33 -0.33 -20.44
C VAL A 266 38.63 0.87 -19.53
N PRO A 267 39.89 1.12 -19.10
CA PRO A 267 40.23 2.34 -18.37
C PRO A 267 39.92 3.64 -19.14
N HIS A 268 39.98 3.64 -20.47
CA HIS A 268 39.63 4.82 -21.26
C HIS A 268 38.11 5.05 -21.37
N LEU A 269 37.28 4.07 -20.99
CA LEU A 269 35.82 4.23 -20.99
C LEU A 269 35.31 5.04 -19.80
N VAL A 270 36.10 5.26 -18.74
CA VAL A 270 35.64 5.91 -17.50
C VAL A 270 34.90 7.24 -17.72
N PRO A 271 35.34 8.18 -18.59
CA PRO A 271 34.57 9.40 -18.86
C PRO A 271 33.20 9.14 -19.47
N VAL A 272 33.14 8.17 -20.39
CA VAL A 272 31.90 7.79 -21.08
C VAL A 272 30.96 7.09 -20.09
N LEU A 273 31.49 6.22 -19.21
CA LEU A 273 30.73 5.56 -18.16
C LEU A 273 30.18 6.55 -17.14
N ALA A 274 30.97 7.55 -16.74
CA ALA A 274 30.56 8.59 -15.80
C ALA A 274 29.42 9.46 -16.36
N LEU A 275 29.48 9.81 -17.64
CA LEU A 275 28.37 10.51 -18.29
C LEU A 275 27.16 9.58 -18.44
N SER A 276 27.37 8.35 -18.88
CA SER A 276 26.30 7.38 -19.13
C SER A 276 25.53 7.02 -17.86
N VAL A 277 26.20 6.82 -16.72
CA VAL A 277 25.50 6.50 -15.45
C VAL A 277 24.54 7.61 -15.05
N SER A 278 24.97 8.88 -15.16
CA SER A 278 24.12 10.03 -14.84
C SER A 278 22.89 10.11 -15.75
N GLN A 279 23.07 9.83 -17.05
CA GLN A 279 21.98 9.78 -18.02
C GLN A 279 21.01 8.64 -17.73
N GLN A 280 21.50 7.46 -17.35
CA GLN A 280 20.63 6.32 -17.01
C GLN A 280 19.84 6.54 -15.73
N ILE A 281 20.43 7.20 -14.71
CA ILE A 281 19.73 7.56 -13.48
C ILE A 281 18.64 8.60 -13.78
N ALA A 282 18.95 9.64 -14.57
CA ALA A 282 17.96 10.63 -15.00
C ALA A 282 16.82 10.00 -15.81
N ALA A 283 17.13 9.07 -16.73
CA ALA A 283 16.12 8.34 -17.49
C ALA A 283 15.22 7.47 -16.59
N ALA A 284 15.78 6.86 -15.53
CA ALA A 284 14.99 6.10 -14.55
C ALA A 284 14.10 7.00 -13.69
N LEU A 285 14.57 8.19 -13.31
CA LEU A 285 13.76 9.22 -12.62
C LEU A 285 12.57 9.66 -13.47
N ILE A 286 12.79 9.92 -14.76
CA ILE A 286 11.71 10.30 -15.69
C ILE A 286 10.71 9.16 -15.84
N ALA A 287 11.17 7.92 -16.03
CA ALA A 287 10.27 6.76 -16.12
C ALA A 287 9.43 6.56 -14.86
N LEU A 288 10.01 6.79 -13.68
CA LEU A 288 9.30 6.74 -12.40
C LEU A 288 8.23 7.85 -12.32
N ALA A 289 8.55 9.06 -12.80
CA ALA A 289 7.61 10.16 -12.85
C ALA A 289 6.46 9.90 -13.84
N GLU A 290 6.75 9.33 -15.01
CA GLU A 290 5.75 8.97 -16.03
C GLU A 290 4.73 7.96 -15.51
N LEU A 291 5.18 6.91 -14.82
CA LEU A 291 4.28 5.95 -14.15
C LEU A 291 3.42 6.66 -13.11
N GLY A 292 4.04 7.53 -12.30
CA GLY A 292 3.35 8.38 -11.34
C GLY A 292 2.21 9.17 -11.99
N VAL A 293 2.49 9.92 -13.06
CA VAL A 293 1.49 10.73 -13.77
C VAL A 293 0.32 9.87 -14.31
N ILE A 294 0.59 8.64 -14.73
CA ILE A 294 -0.43 7.69 -15.22
C ILE A 294 -1.25 7.08 -14.06
N GLY A 295 -0.86 7.31 -12.80
CA GLY A 295 -1.54 6.78 -11.61
C GLY A 295 -1.03 5.41 -11.18
N ILE A 296 0.19 5.04 -11.58
CA ILE A 296 0.83 3.77 -11.26
C ILE A 296 1.91 4.00 -10.21
N PHE A 297 1.80 3.28 -9.10
CA PHE A 297 2.69 3.40 -7.95
C PHE A 297 3.84 2.38 -8.06
N VAL A 298 5.04 2.78 -7.65
CA VAL A 298 6.24 1.95 -7.68
C VAL A 298 6.67 1.68 -6.24
N GLY A 299 5.82 0.94 -5.54
CA GLY A 299 5.94 0.71 -4.11
C GLY A 299 4.68 0.07 -3.54
N PRO A 300 4.71 -0.39 -2.28
CA PRO A 300 3.51 -0.83 -1.60
C PRO A 300 2.51 0.33 -1.49
N THR A 301 1.24 0.03 -1.81
CA THR A 301 0.14 0.99 -1.67
C THR A 301 -0.88 0.46 -0.67
N ARG A 302 -1.57 1.37 -0.01
CA ARG A 302 -2.68 1.07 0.91
C ARG A 302 -3.91 1.86 0.51
N VAL A 303 -5.09 1.33 0.82
CA VAL A 303 -6.36 2.01 0.58
C VAL A 303 -6.86 2.60 1.90
N LEU A 304 -6.95 3.92 1.98
CA LEU A 304 -7.46 4.64 3.14
C LEU A 304 -8.90 5.04 2.90
N ASN A 305 -9.82 4.78 3.84
CA ASN A 305 -11.24 5.15 3.72
C ASN A 305 -11.58 6.32 4.64
N ILE A 306 -11.34 7.54 4.19
CA ILE A 306 -11.49 8.77 4.98
C ILE A 306 -12.95 9.28 5.02
N GLY A 307 -13.93 8.36 5.07
CA GLY A 307 -15.37 8.66 5.00
C GLY A 307 -15.88 9.55 6.13
N GLU A 308 -15.27 9.49 7.30
CA GLU A 308 -15.64 10.27 8.50
C GLU A 308 -15.35 11.77 8.40
N ALA A 309 -14.48 12.17 7.48
CA ALA A 309 -14.17 13.57 7.21
C ALA A 309 -15.36 14.38 6.70
N MET A 310 -16.36 13.70 6.11
CA MET A 310 -17.53 14.35 5.54
C MET A 310 -18.72 14.13 6.47
N ARG A 311 -19.04 15.14 7.28
CA ARG A 311 -20.41 15.29 7.81
C ARG A 311 -21.34 15.34 6.60
N ALA A 312 -21.96 14.20 6.28
CA ALA A 312 -22.66 13.89 5.03
C ALA A 312 -21.75 13.86 3.79
N VAL A 313 -21.40 12.65 3.32
CA VAL A 313 -20.84 12.42 1.99
C VAL A 313 -21.96 12.68 0.98
N PRO A 314 -21.86 13.67 0.07
CA PRO A 314 -22.75 13.73 -1.08
C PRO A 314 -22.53 12.50 -1.95
N ASP A 315 -23.62 11.86 -2.40
CA ASP A 315 -23.55 10.67 -3.26
C ASP A 315 -22.57 10.90 -4.45
N GLY A 316 -21.56 10.02 -4.57
CA GLY A 316 -20.63 10.00 -5.70
C GLY A 316 -19.20 10.50 -5.44
N VAL A 317 -18.84 10.96 -4.24
CA VAL A 317 -17.44 11.31 -3.90
C VAL A 317 -16.69 10.07 -3.39
N PRO A 318 -15.54 9.69 -3.97
CA PRO A 318 -14.76 8.56 -3.47
C PRO A 318 -14.19 8.88 -2.09
N THR A 319 -14.60 8.11 -1.07
CA THR A 319 -14.05 8.16 0.29
C THR A 319 -12.81 7.30 0.44
N SER A 320 -12.51 6.44 -0.54
CA SER A 320 -11.36 5.55 -0.54
C SER A 320 -10.24 6.06 -1.46
N PHE A 321 -9.04 6.21 -0.90
CA PHE A 321 -7.85 6.70 -1.61
C PHE A 321 -6.76 5.67 -1.56
N ARG A 322 -6.17 5.35 -2.72
CA ARG A 322 -4.97 4.52 -2.80
C ARG A 322 -3.76 5.43 -2.65
N VAL A 323 -3.00 5.29 -1.56
CA VAL A 323 -1.80 6.07 -1.27
C VAL A 323 -0.55 5.19 -1.20
N PRO A 324 0.63 5.72 -1.53
CA PRO A 324 1.89 5.05 -1.26
C PRO A 324 2.08 4.96 0.25
N ASP A 325 2.31 3.73 0.73
CA ASP A 325 2.59 3.40 2.12
C ASP A 325 3.96 3.98 2.53
N ILE A 326 4.98 3.59 1.78
CA ILE A 326 6.29 4.23 1.80
C ILE A 326 6.28 5.25 0.68
N PRO A 327 6.44 6.56 0.95
CA PRO A 327 6.39 7.55 -0.11
C PRO A 327 7.55 7.34 -1.09
N GLU A 328 7.25 7.49 -2.38
CA GLU A 328 8.23 7.73 -3.43
C GLU A 328 7.72 8.85 -4.34
N TRP A 329 8.62 9.64 -4.94
CA TRP A 329 8.23 10.87 -5.64
C TRP A 329 7.30 10.62 -6.84
N GLY A 330 7.44 9.47 -7.53
CA GLY A 330 6.49 9.06 -8.57
C GLY A 330 5.09 8.78 -8.00
N GLY A 331 5.00 8.07 -6.87
CA GLY A 331 3.74 7.82 -6.18
C GLY A 331 3.07 9.10 -5.67
N LEU A 332 3.85 10.11 -5.28
CA LEU A 332 3.30 11.43 -4.92
C LEU A 332 2.69 12.15 -6.13
N LEU A 333 3.29 12.05 -7.32
CA LEU A 333 2.72 12.60 -8.55
C LEU A 333 1.39 11.91 -8.93
N ALA A 334 1.25 10.61 -8.65
CA ALA A 334 0.02 9.86 -8.92
C ALA A 334 -1.20 10.40 -8.16
N LEU A 335 -1.00 10.92 -6.95
CA LEU A 335 -2.06 11.55 -6.16
C LEU A 335 -2.45 12.94 -6.70
N GLY A 336 -1.55 13.59 -7.42
CA GLY A 336 -1.75 14.92 -8.01
C GLY A 336 -2.43 14.94 -9.38
N ARG A 337 -2.76 13.79 -9.99
CA ARG A 337 -3.14 13.70 -11.42
C ARG A 337 -4.53 14.24 -11.82
N GLY A 338 -5.40 14.56 -10.86
CA GLY A 338 -6.74 15.05 -11.18
C GLY A 338 -6.70 16.34 -12.00
N ILE A 339 -7.53 16.47 -13.04
CA ILE A 339 -7.59 17.71 -13.85
C ILE A 339 -7.86 18.93 -12.95
N GLN A 340 -8.70 18.73 -11.93
CA GLN A 340 -8.99 19.70 -10.86
C GLN A 340 -7.71 20.19 -10.16
N ASN A 341 -6.76 19.28 -9.92
CA ASN A 341 -5.51 19.57 -9.20
C ASN A 341 -4.54 20.44 -10.00
N LEU A 342 -4.56 20.33 -11.33
CA LEU A 342 -3.73 21.16 -12.21
C LEU A 342 -4.09 22.65 -12.13
N TYR A 343 -5.35 22.98 -11.80
CA TYR A 343 -5.81 24.35 -11.70
C TYR A 343 -5.80 24.86 -10.26
N VAL A 344 -6.27 24.05 -9.32
CA VAL A 344 -6.54 24.46 -7.93
C VAL A 344 -5.41 24.07 -6.98
N THR A 345 -4.91 22.83 -7.03
CA THR A 345 -3.95 22.27 -6.04
C THR A 345 -2.58 22.02 -6.67
N ARG A 346 -2.05 23.05 -7.34
CA ARG A 346 -0.83 22.98 -8.17
C ARG A 346 0.39 22.47 -7.42
N TRP A 347 0.48 22.76 -6.13
CA TRP A 347 1.58 22.35 -5.26
C TRP A 347 1.69 20.81 -5.16
N ALA A 348 0.58 20.08 -5.21
CA ALA A 348 0.55 18.61 -5.12
C ALA A 348 1.33 17.93 -6.26
N PHE A 349 1.39 18.57 -7.43
CA PHE A 349 2.20 18.10 -8.56
C PHE A 349 3.58 18.76 -8.60
N LEU A 350 3.66 20.08 -8.37
CA LEU A 350 4.89 20.85 -8.50
C LEU A 350 5.96 20.45 -7.49
N VAL A 351 5.58 20.18 -6.24
CA VAL A 351 6.53 19.90 -5.16
C VAL A 351 7.33 18.61 -5.42
N PRO A 352 6.70 17.44 -5.66
CA PRO A 352 7.45 16.24 -6.05
C PRO A 352 8.11 16.38 -7.44
N GLY A 353 7.51 17.11 -8.38
CA GLY A 353 8.10 17.35 -9.70
C GLY A 353 9.42 18.14 -9.66
N VAL A 354 9.50 19.18 -8.82
CA VAL A 354 10.71 19.96 -8.58
C VAL A 354 11.80 19.10 -7.92
N ALA A 355 11.43 18.24 -6.96
CA ALA A 355 12.38 17.31 -6.34
C ALA A 355 13.02 16.37 -7.38
N ILE A 356 12.21 15.81 -8.29
CA ILE A 356 12.69 14.96 -9.39
C ILE A 356 13.62 15.75 -10.33
N ALA A 357 13.24 16.96 -10.71
CA ALA A 357 14.04 17.81 -11.60
C ALA A 357 15.40 18.17 -10.98
N LEU A 358 15.42 18.58 -9.71
CA LEU A 358 16.64 18.90 -8.98
C LEU A 358 17.56 17.69 -8.84
N ALA A 359 16.99 16.50 -8.60
CA ALA A 359 17.76 15.26 -8.56
C ALA A 359 18.39 14.92 -9.91
N ALA A 360 17.64 15.03 -11.01
CA ALA A 360 18.15 14.79 -12.36
C ALA A 360 19.31 15.76 -12.70
N ILE A 361 19.16 17.04 -12.35
CA ILE A 361 20.21 18.07 -12.54
C ILE A 361 21.45 17.72 -11.72
N ALA A 362 21.30 17.36 -10.45
CA ALA A 362 22.42 17.00 -9.57
C ALA A 362 23.26 15.85 -10.15
N PHE A 363 22.61 14.76 -10.55
CA PHE A 363 23.30 13.62 -11.16
C PHE A 363 23.96 13.97 -12.50
N ALA A 364 23.29 14.74 -13.35
CA ALA A 364 23.85 15.19 -14.63
C ALA A 364 25.10 16.05 -14.44
N MET A 365 25.08 17.00 -13.49
CA MET A 365 26.23 17.84 -13.17
C MET A 365 27.39 17.02 -12.62
N LEU A 366 27.11 16.05 -11.74
CA LEU A 366 28.13 15.13 -11.22
C LEU A 366 28.76 14.31 -12.36
N GLY A 367 27.96 13.75 -13.26
CA GLY A 367 28.45 12.97 -14.41
C GLY A 367 29.34 13.79 -15.35
N VAL A 368 28.91 15.00 -15.71
CA VAL A 368 29.71 15.94 -16.53
C VAL A 368 30.99 16.34 -15.82
N GLY A 369 30.92 16.64 -14.52
CA GLY A 369 32.07 17.01 -13.70
C GLY A 369 33.13 15.91 -13.65
N VAL A 370 32.71 14.66 -13.39
CA VAL A 370 33.62 13.50 -13.37
C VAL A 370 34.24 13.25 -14.76
N ALA A 371 33.43 13.31 -15.82
CA ALA A 371 33.92 13.10 -17.18
C ALA A 371 34.96 14.15 -17.61
N ARG A 372 34.76 15.43 -17.25
CA ARG A 372 35.71 16.51 -17.52
C ARG A 372 37.00 16.39 -16.71
N GLN A 373 36.88 16.02 -15.43
CA GLN A 373 38.02 15.81 -14.56
C GLN A 373 38.92 14.68 -15.07
N TYR A 374 38.34 13.56 -15.52
CA TYR A 374 39.10 12.41 -16.02
C TYR A 374 39.88 12.72 -17.31
N ARG A 375 39.38 13.60 -18.19
CA ARG A 375 40.15 14.04 -19.37
C ARG A 375 41.45 14.76 -18.97
N ARG A 376 41.53 15.30 -17.75
CA ARG A 376 42.69 16.04 -17.25
C ARG A 376 43.59 15.22 -16.34
N ARG A 377 43.11 14.12 -15.72
CA ARG A 377 43.84 13.33 -14.72
C ARG A 377 43.49 11.84 -14.72
N ASN A 378 44.47 11.01 -14.35
CA ASN A 378 44.28 9.57 -14.13
C ASN A 378 43.63 9.26 -12.76
N LEU A 379 42.45 8.65 -12.76
CA LEU A 379 41.65 8.35 -11.55
C LEU A 379 42.34 7.46 -10.50
N PRO A 380 43.15 6.43 -10.85
CA PRO A 380 43.86 5.62 -9.84
C PRO A 380 44.90 6.42 -9.05
N GLN A 381 45.44 7.49 -9.64
CA GLN A 381 46.36 8.41 -8.96
C GLN A 381 45.58 9.40 -8.09
N ASP A 382 44.42 9.88 -8.54
CA ASP A 382 43.56 10.78 -7.75
C ASP A 382 42.93 10.07 -6.54
N LEU A 383 42.56 8.79 -6.63
CA LEU A 383 42.06 7.99 -5.50
C LEU A 383 43.10 7.85 -4.36
N ARG A 384 44.39 8.00 -4.68
CA ARG A 384 45.48 8.00 -3.70
C ARG A 384 45.83 9.39 -3.16
N THR A 385 45.18 10.45 -3.65
CA THR A 385 45.43 11.81 -3.16
C THR A 385 44.66 12.11 -1.89
N ARG A 386 45.16 13.08 -1.10
CA ARG A 386 44.50 13.61 0.12
C ARG A 386 43.05 14.07 -0.12
N ARG A 387 42.66 14.36 -1.37
CA ARG A 387 41.30 14.80 -1.73
C ARG A 387 40.31 13.64 -1.81
N ALA A 388 40.74 12.48 -2.28
CA ALA A 388 39.91 11.28 -2.26
C ALA A 388 39.68 10.82 -0.81
N LEU A 389 40.72 10.92 0.02
CA LEU A 389 40.60 10.73 1.47
C LEU A 389 39.61 11.74 2.07
N ALA A 390 39.74 13.03 1.75
CA ALA A 390 38.82 14.06 2.25
C ALA A 390 37.37 13.79 1.81
N ALA A 391 37.13 13.42 0.55
CA ALA A 391 35.80 13.07 0.05
C ALA A 391 35.23 11.81 0.73
N ALA A 392 36.06 10.79 0.92
CA ALA A 392 35.67 9.59 1.67
C ALA A 392 35.36 9.92 3.13
N VAL A 393 36.13 10.80 3.77
CA VAL A 393 35.87 11.30 5.13
C VAL A 393 34.60 12.13 5.17
N THR A 394 34.30 12.96 4.16
CA THR A 394 33.04 13.72 4.08
C THR A 394 31.83 12.80 3.92
N VAL A 395 31.91 11.78 3.05
CA VAL A 395 30.85 10.78 2.91
C VAL A 395 30.68 10.00 4.22
N LEU A 396 31.79 9.58 4.85
CA LEU A 396 31.77 8.91 6.15
C LEU A 396 31.19 9.82 7.24
N ALA A 397 31.50 11.11 7.24
CA ALA A 397 30.96 12.09 8.19
C ALA A 397 29.47 12.37 7.95
N LEU A 398 28.97 12.25 6.72
CA LEU A 398 27.53 12.30 6.41
C LEU A 398 26.81 11.01 6.84
N VAL A 399 27.47 9.86 6.78
CA VAL A 399 26.87 8.55 7.06
C VAL A 399 26.98 8.15 8.54
N ALA A 400 28.09 8.43 9.20
CA ALA A 400 28.36 8.00 10.59
C ALA A 400 27.31 8.47 11.60
N PRO A 401 26.78 9.72 11.55
CA PRO A 401 25.75 10.14 12.49
C PRO A 401 24.42 9.38 12.33
N VAL A 402 24.17 8.71 11.19
CA VAL A 402 23.01 7.83 11.03
C VAL A 402 23.02 6.71 12.08
N PHE A 403 24.20 6.17 12.39
CA PHE A 403 24.41 5.07 13.34
C PHE A 403 24.53 5.52 14.80
N ILE A 404 24.80 6.81 15.04
CA ILE A 404 25.01 7.36 16.39
C ILE A 404 23.73 8.00 16.94
N LEU A 405 22.95 8.66 16.08
CA LEU A 405 21.71 9.30 16.51
C LEU A 405 20.65 8.25 16.85
N PRO A 406 20.00 8.36 18.03
CA PRO A 406 18.94 7.45 18.41
C PRO A 406 17.82 7.43 17.36
N ALA A 407 17.17 6.28 17.23
CA ALA A 407 16.01 6.16 16.36
C ALA A 407 14.89 7.11 16.85
N PRO A 408 14.04 7.63 15.95
CA PRO A 408 12.86 8.37 16.35
C PRO A 408 12.02 7.52 17.31
N HIS A 409 11.58 8.13 18.42
CA HIS A 409 10.71 7.51 19.44
C HIS A 409 11.33 6.31 20.18
N ALA A 410 12.64 6.36 20.44
CA ALA A 410 13.35 5.32 21.19
C ALA A 410 12.67 5.00 22.55
N ASP A 411 12.16 6.02 23.26
CA ASP A 411 11.47 5.85 24.54
C ASP A 411 10.17 5.03 24.41
N ALA A 412 9.46 5.16 23.28
CA ALA A 412 8.26 4.38 22.98
C ALA A 412 8.59 2.92 22.65
N VAL A 413 9.70 2.68 21.94
CA VAL A 413 10.22 1.33 21.70
C VAL A 413 10.61 0.67 23.02
N GLU A 414 11.30 1.39 23.90
CA GLU A 414 11.69 0.89 25.22
C GLU A 414 10.47 0.51 26.07
N LEU A 415 9.43 1.35 26.10
CA LEU A 415 8.19 1.03 26.80
C LEU A 415 7.50 -0.21 26.19
N GLY A 416 7.53 -0.35 24.86
CA GLY A 416 7.03 -1.52 24.15
C GLY A 416 7.73 -2.82 24.54
N GLU A 417 9.07 -2.82 24.56
CA GLU A 417 9.89 -3.96 25.01
C GLU A 417 9.65 -4.29 26.50
N ALA A 418 9.47 -3.25 27.31
CA ALA A 418 9.17 -3.38 28.73
C ALA A 418 7.77 -3.97 28.96
N ALA A 419 6.78 -3.68 28.12
CA ALA A 419 5.45 -4.31 28.17
C ALA A 419 5.49 -5.76 27.68
N ARG A 420 6.20 -6.02 26.57
CA ARG A 420 6.41 -7.36 26.01
C ARG A 420 6.96 -8.34 27.05
N SER A 421 8.01 -7.93 27.77
CA SER A 421 8.66 -8.77 28.79
C SER A 421 7.82 -9.02 30.05
N ARG A 422 6.70 -8.29 30.24
CA ARG A 422 5.80 -8.41 31.39
C ARG A 422 4.46 -9.07 31.08
N ALA A 423 4.29 -9.60 29.86
CA ALA A 423 3.11 -10.37 29.47
C ALA A 423 3.08 -11.72 30.22
N VAL A 424 2.07 -11.90 31.08
CA VAL A 424 1.91 -13.11 31.90
C VAL A 424 0.53 -13.69 31.67
N VAL A 425 0.47 -15.01 31.50
CA VAL A 425 -0.74 -15.80 31.26
C VAL A 425 -1.68 -15.81 32.47
N GLY A 426 -2.96 -15.56 32.25
CA GLY A 426 -3.99 -15.71 33.29
C GLY A 426 -3.92 -14.65 34.38
N SER A 427 -3.47 -13.44 34.03
CA SER A 427 -3.46 -12.30 34.93
C SER A 427 -4.90 -11.86 35.21
N ASP A 428 -5.26 -11.63 36.48
CA ASP A 428 -6.50 -10.92 36.82
C ASP A 428 -6.31 -9.42 36.59
N PRO A 429 -6.92 -8.83 35.54
CA PRO A 429 -6.72 -7.42 35.22
C PRO A 429 -7.25 -6.50 36.33
N GLY A 430 -8.28 -6.91 37.06
CA GLY A 430 -8.85 -6.14 38.17
C GLY A 430 -7.84 -5.98 39.31
N ALA A 431 -7.21 -7.08 39.71
CA ALA A 431 -6.14 -7.06 40.72
C ALA A 431 -4.92 -6.25 40.27
N VAL A 432 -4.53 -6.33 38.98
CA VAL A 432 -3.39 -5.57 38.45
C VAL A 432 -3.67 -4.05 38.41
N LEU A 433 -4.88 -3.65 38.02
CA LEU A 433 -5.31 -2.24 38.05
C LEU A 433 -5.33 -1.69 39.48
N ALA A 434 -5.86 -2.46 40.43
CA ALA A 434 -5.85 -2.10 41.84
C ALA A 434 -4.42 -1.98 42.40
N ALA A 435 -3.52 -2.91 42.05
CA ALA A 435 -2.12 -2.86 42.46
C ALA A 435 -1.35 -1.65 41.88
N ALA A 436 -1.82 -1.09 40.77
CA ALA A 436 -1.30 0.14 40.18
C ALA A 436 -1.87 1.42 40.84
N ASN A 437 -2.61 1.29 41.95
CA ASN A 437 -3.30 2.38 42.65
C ASN A 437 -4.29 3.16 41.77
N LEU A 438 -4.93 2.48 40.81
CA LEU A 438 -5.99 3.08 39.99
C LEU A 438 -7.36 2.87 40.65
N ALA A 439 -8.24 3.87 40.54
CA ALA A 439 -9.61 3.76 41.03
C ALA A 439 -10.43 2.87 40.08
N VAL A 440 -10.76 1.65 40.52
CA VAL A 440 -11.52 0.67 39.74
C VAL A 440 -13.00 0.75 40.11
N THR A 441 -13.86 0.92 39.11
CA THR A 441 -15.32 0.93 39.24
C THR A 441 -15.91 -0.33 38.59
N PRO A 442 -16.52 -1.24 39.36
CA PRO A 442 -17.19 -2.42 38.79
C PRO A 442 -18.57 -2.07 38.23
N ILE A 443 -18.94 -2.73 37.14
CA ILE A 443 -20.23 -2.61 36.46
C ILE A 443 -20.81 -4.01 36.31
N ASP A 444 -21.70 -4.35 37.23
CA ASP A 444 -22.42 -5.63 37.24
C ASP A 444 -23.80 -5.48 36.59
N ARG A 445 -24.12 -6.37 35.66
CA ARG A 445 -25.45 -6.43 35.05
C ARG A 445 -25.98 -7.85 35.00
N ALA A 446 -27.24 -8.01 35.39
CA ALA A 446 -28.01 -9.21 35.14
C ALA A 446 -28.98 -8.92 33.99
N THR A 447 -28.90 -9.71 32.92
CA THR A 447 -29.75 -9.59 31.74
C THR A 447 -30.43 -10.92 31.43
N THR A 448 -31.73 -10.87 31.18
CA THR A 448 -32.50 -12.01 30.70
C THR A 448 -32.77 -11.79 29.22
N ARG A 449 -32.17 -12.62 28.35
CA ARG A 449 -32.37 -12.56 26.90
C ARG A 449 -32.99 -13.86 26.42
N LEU A 450 -33.88 -13.76 25.44
CA LEU A 450 -34.40 -14.93 24.74
C LEU A 450 -33.31 -15.48 23.81
N GLN A 451 -32.94 -16.75 24.00
CA GLN A 451 -31.96 -17.44 23.18
C GLN A 451 -32.57 -18.74 22.66
N GLN A 452 -32.14 -19.17 21.48
CA GLN A 452 -32.43 -20.50 20.98
C GLN A 452 -31.73 -21.55 21.86
N VAL A 453 -32.50 -22.45 22.49
CA VAL A 453 -32.01 -23.42 23.48
C VAL A 453 -31.90 -24.85 22.95
N GLY A 454 -32.26 -25.06 21.68
CA GLY A 454 -32.17 -26.35 20.98
C GLY A 454 -32.13 -26.18 19.47
N PRO A 455 -31.90 -27.24 18.69
CA PRO A 455 -31.84 -27.15 17.24
C PRO A 455 -33.20 -26.71 16.67
N ALA A 456 -33.19 -25.84 15.66
CA ALA A 456 -34.41 -25.49 14.96
C ALA A 456 -34.74 -26.60 13.93
N ALA A 457 -36.02 -26.91 13.78
CA ALA A 457 -36.47 -27.95 12.87
C ALA A 457 -37.51 -27.40 11.90
N LEU A 458 -37.37 -27.77 10.63
CA LEU A 458 -38.33 -27.48 9.58
C LEU A 458 -38.60 -28.77 8.83
N ARG A 459 -39.87 -29.12 8.61
CA ARG A 459 -40.28 -30.31 7.87
C ARG A 459 -41.51 -29.96 7.03
N VAL A 460 -41.57 -30.45 5.81
CA VAL A 460 -42.76 -30.36 4.95
C VAL A 460 -43.19 -31.77 4.65
N ASP A 461 -44.47 -32.06 4.89
CA ASP A 461 -45.04 -33.37 4.63
C ASP A 461 -45.19 -33.58 3.11
N GLY A 462 -45.00 -34.82 2.67
CA GLY A 462 -45.15 -35.19 1.26
C GLY A 462 -44.68 -36.63 0.99
N PRO A 463 -44.83 -37.12 -0.25
CA PRO A 463 -44.67 -38.54 -0.58
C PRO A 463 -43.24 -39.09 -0.40
N SER A 464 -42.24 -38.22 -0.31
CA SER A 464 -40.82 -38.58 -0.16
C SER A 464 -40.32 -38.63 1.30
N GLY A 465 -41.18 -38.39 2.29
CA GLY A 465 -40.82 -38.36 3.70
C GLY A 465 -40.11 -37.07 4.15
N PRO A 466 -39.86 -36.93 5.46
CA PRO A 466 -39.33 -35.70 6.06
C PRO A 466 -37.86 -35.45 5.73
N VAL A 467 -37.52 -34.20 5.39
CA VAL A 467 -36.14 -33.75 5.13
C VAL A 467 -35.61 -33.04 6.37
N ALA A 468 -34.46 -33.46 6.90
CA ALA A 468 -33.79 -32.87 8.06
C ALA A 468 -32.62 -31.96 7.65
N PHE A 469 -32.31 -30.93 8.47
CA PHE A 469 -31.22 -29.97 8.21
C PHE A 469 -29.98 -30.23 9.05
N ASN A 470 -28.83 -29.83 8.53
CA ASN A 470 -27.59 -29.69 9.29
C ASN A 470 -27.41 -28.25 9.79
N GLU A 471 -27.20 -28.08 11.09
CA GLU A 471 -26.75 -26.82 11.69
C GLU A 471 -25.21 -26.68 11.60
N GLY A 472 -24.70 -25.48 11.31
CA GLY A 472 -23.26 -25.22 11.23
C GLY A 472 -22.87 -23.90 10.58
N ALA A 473 -21.57 -23.60 10.55
CA ALA A 473 -21.03 -22.34 10.02
C ALA A 473 -21.33 -22.07 8.52
N GLY A 474 -21.83 -23.08 7.79
CA GLY A 474 -22.38 -22.98 6.43
C GLY A 474 -23.79 -23.57 6.31
N ALA A 475 -24.64 -23.39 7.34
CA ALA A 475 -25.98 -23.96 7.39
C ALA A 475 -26.87 -23.51 6.21
N ASP A 476 -27.58 -24.50 5.67
CA ASP A 476 -28.57 -24.39 4.59
C ASP A 476 -29.71 -23.41 4.90
N TYR A 477 -29.92 -23.12 6.19
CA TYR A 477 -30.88 -22.13 6.68
C TYR A 477 -30.34 -21.31 7.85
N VAL A 478 -30.95 -20.14 8.10
CA VAL A 478 -30.74 -19.32 9.30
C VAL A 478 -32.11 -18.88 9.83
N PRO A 479 -32.44 -19.14 11.12
CA PRO A 479 -33.62 -18.55 11.73
C PRO A 479 -33.40 -17.03 11.83
N LEU A 480 -34.34 -16.26 11.27
CA LEU A 480 -34.33 -14.81 11.40
C LEU A 480 -35.12 -14.44 12.65
N LEU A 481 -34.44 -13.73 13.54
CA LEU A 481 -34.93 -13.28 14.83
C LEU A 481 -34.80 -11.76 14.86
N PHE A 482 -35.87 -11.03 14.54
CA PHE A 482 -35.97 -9.57 14.64
C PHE A 482 -37.37 -9.15 15.14
N GLY A 483 -37.58 -7.87 15.45
CA GLY A 483 -38.64 -7.37 16.37
C GLY A 483 -40.11 -7.77 16.15
N ALA A 484 -40.49 -8.39 15.04
CA ALA A 484 -41.85 -8.93 14.78
C ALA A 484 -41.94 -10.47 14.75
N SER A 485 -40.80 -11.16 14.88
CA SER A 485 -40.68 -12.63 14.84
C SER A 485 -40.56 -13.22 16.25
N GLY A 486 -40.85 -14.51 16.40
CA GLY A 486 -40.78 -15.20 17.70
C GLY A 486 -40.52 -16.69 17.58
N GLY A 487 -40.55 -17.39 18.71
CA GLY A 487 -40.34 -18.85 18.79
C GLY A 487 -41.65 -19.63 18.92
N GLY A 488 -41.56 -20.95 18.76
CA GLY A 488 -42.69 -21.86 18.92
C GLY A 488 -42.67 -23.04 17.96
N THR A 489 -43.66 -23.92 18.15
CA THR A 489 -43.92 -25.08 17.29
C THR A 489 -45.21 -24.83 16.52
N ILE A 490 -45.16 -24.91 15.21
CA ILE A 490 -46.27 -24.61 14.31
C ILE A 490 -46.42 -25.76 13.33
N ASP A 491 -47.65 -26.25 13.21
CA ASP A 491 -48.06 -27.21 12.20
C ASP A 491 -49.24 -26.60 11.44
N ALA A 492 -49.00 -26.15 10.22
CA ALA A 492 -49.98 -25.42 9.43
C ALA A 492 -49.87 -25.70 7.93
N PRO A 493 -50.96 -25.51 7.16
CA PRO A 493 -50.92 -25.62 5.70
C PRO A 493 -49.88 -24.67 5.10
N LEU A 494 -49.21 -25.13 4.04
CA LEU A 494 -48.22 -24.35 3.32
C LEU A 494 -48.89 -23.51 2.23
N VAL A 495 -48.52 -22.23 2.14
CA VAL A 495 -49.02 -21.31 1.12
C VAL A 495 -47.85 -20.65 0.42
N PHE A 496 -47.96 -20.57 -0.89
CA PHE A 496 -47.10 -19.73 -1.71
C PHE A 496 -47.80 -18.38 -1.91
N ALA A 497 -47.28 -17.29 -1.35
CA ALA A 497 -47.97 -15.99 -1.33
C ALA A 497 -47.14 -14.82 -1.89
N GLY A 498 -46.07 -15.06 -2.65
CA GLY A 498 -45.36 -13.93 -3.23
C GLY A 498 -44.26 -14.27 -4.23
N TRP A 499 -44.24 -13.49 -5.32
CA TRP A 499 -43.11 -13.31 -6.21
C TRP A 499 -42.69 -11.84 -6.25
N GLY A 500 -41.39 -11.58 -6.36
CA GLY A 500 -40.86 -10.22 -6.50
C GLY A 500 -40.39 -9.91 -7.91
N VAL A 501 -41.28 -9.65 -8.90
CA VAL A 501 -40.88 -9.02 -10.18
C VAL A 501 -42.01 -8.18 -10.79
N SER A 502 -41.75 -6.91 -11.16
CA SER A 502 -42.55 -6.16 -12.15
C SER A 502 -41.87 -6.17 -13.53
N PRO A 503 -42.60 -6.32 -14.65
CA PRO A 503 -42.04 -6.75 -15.93
C PRO A 503 -41.84 -5.59 -16.93
N ALA A 504 -41.98 -4.34 -16.47
CA ALA A 504 -41.37 -3.19 -17.13
C ALA A 504 -39.82 -3.17 -17.01
N SER A 505 -39.24 -4.07 -16.19
CA SER A 505 -37.85 -3.95 -15.73
C SER A 505 -36.85 -4.96 -16.29
N PHE A 506 -37.27 -6.14 -16.78
CA PHE A 506 -36.38 -7.08 -17.49
C PHE A 506 -36.97 -7.43 -18.87
N PRO A 507 -36.72 -6.62 -19.91
CA PRO A 507 -36.87 -7.14 -21.27
C PRO A 507 -35.84 -8.25 -21.48
N PRO A 508 -36.13 -9.28 -22.31
CA PRO A 508 -35.15 -10.32 -22.61
C PRO A 508 -33.86 -9.66 -23.12
N GLN A 509 -32.73 -10.01 -22.50
CA GLN A 509 -31.44 -9.61 -23.03
C GLN A 509 -31.22 -10.37 -24.33
N HIS A 510 -30.82 -9.66 -25.39
CA HIS A 510 -30.31 -10.30 -26.59
C HIS A 510 -29.21 -11.28 -26.20
N THR A 511 -29.42 -12.54 -26.57
CA THR A 511 -28.39 -13.56 -26.54
C THR A 511 -27.26 -13.12 -27.47
N SER A 512 -26.02 -13.24 -27.00
CA SER A 512 -24.87 -13.41 -27.89
C SER A 512 -25.20 -14.50 -28.92
N VAL A 513 -24.65 -14.40 -30.14
CA VAL A 513 -24.85 -15.33 -31.28
C VAL A 513 -24.59 -16.82 -30.94
N PHE A 514 -24.11 -17.13 -29.74
CA PHE A 514 -23.75 -18.47 -29.27
C PHE A 514 -24.60 -19.02 -28.10
N SER A 515 -25.73 -18.41 -27.73
CA SER A 515 -26.58 -18.90 -26.63
C SER A 515 -28.04 -19.10 -27.07
N THR A 516 -28.56 -20.32 -26.87
CA THR A 516 -29.95 -20.71 -27.16
C THR A 516 -30.78 -20.80 -25.88
N GLY A 517 -31.80 -19.94 -25.74
CA GLY A 517 -32.84 -20.05 -24.71
C GLY A 517 -33.73 -18.82 -24.72
N ASP A 518 -34.93 -18.94 -25.31
CA ASP A 518 -35.92 -17.86 -25.45
C ASP A 518 -36.94 -17.93 -24.30
N PHE A 519 -37.18 -16.83 -23.60
CA PHE A 519 -38.09 -16.74 -22.44
C PHE A 519 -39.31 -15.83 -22.71
N GLY A 520 -40.05 -16.10 -23.79
CA GLY A 520 -41.48 -15.77 -23.91
C GLY A 520 -41.89 -14.28 -23.85
N THR A 521 -43.21 -14.05 -23.88
CA THR A 521 -43.84 -12.72 -24.04
C THR A 521 -44.07 -11.96 -22.73
N LEU A 522 -44.02 -10.62 -22.85
CA LEU A 522 -43.97 -9.57 -21.81
C LEU A 522 -45.26 -9.41 -20.98
N VAL A 523 -45.12 -9.00 -19.72
CA VAL A 523 -46.20 -8.79 -18.74
C VAL A 523 -46.23 -7.36 -18.23
N VAL A 524 -47.38 -6.81 -17.80
CA VAL A 524 -47.44 -5.50 -17.14
C VAL A 524 -48.36 -5.54 -15.91
N GLY A 525 -47.84 -5.16 -14.73
CA GLY A 525 -48.59 -4.95 -13.48
C GLY A 525 -48.69 -6.16 -12.54
N TRP A 526 -48.59 -5.95 -11.22
CA TRP A 526 -48.97 -6.94 -10.21
C TRP A 526 -50.01 -6.34 -9.25
N GLU A 527 -51.07 -7.09 -8.97
CA GLU A 527 -51.90 -6.92 -7.78
C GLU A 527 -51.12 -7.40 -6.55
N ASP A 528 -51.47 -6.91 -5.36
CA ASP A 528 -51.03 -7.47 -4.08
C ASP A 528 -51.19 -9.00 -4.08
N ASP A 529 -50.08 -9.75 -4.16
CA ASP A 529 -50.11 -11.23 -4.24
C ASP A 529 -50.82 -11.87 -3.04
N TYR A 530 -50.78 -11.19 -1.90
CA TYR A 530 -51.50 -11.58 -0.68
C TYR A 530 -53.01 -11.31 -0.75
N ALA A 531 -53.51 -10.60 -1.76
CA ALA A 531 -54.95 -10.33 -1.93
C ALA A 531 -55.70 -11.52 -2.53
N LYS A 532 -54.99 -12.44 -3.20
CA LYS A 532 -55.59 -13.59 -3.92
C LYS A 532 -55.53 -14.91 -3.14
N VAL A 533 -54.86 -14.93 -1.99
CA VAL A 533 -54.68 -16.14 -1.17
C VAL A 533 -54.83 -15.83 0.31
N ASP A 534 -55.52 -16.70 1.04
CA ASP A 534 -55.63 -16.59 2.49
C ASP A 534 -54.37 -17.13 3.17
N VAL A 535 -53.63 -16.24 3.82
CA VAL A 535 -52.40 -16.55 4.57
C VAL A 535 -52.64 -16.73 6.08
N ARG A 536 -53.87 -16.51 6.57
CA ARG A 536 -54.19 -16.57 8.00
C ARG A 536 -53.95 -17.98 8.55
N GLY A 537 -53.09 -18.08 9.56
CA GLY A 537 -52.76 -19.33 10.23
C GLY A 537 -51.95 -20.32 9.39
N LYS A 538 -51.33 -19.88 8.29
CA LYS A 538 -50.59 -20.73 7.34
C LYS A 538 -49.10 -20.41 7.29
N VAL A 539 -48.28 -21.37 6.87
CA VAL A 539 -46.84 -21.15 6.63
C VAL A 539 -46.67 -20.53 5.25
N VAL A 540 -46.04 -19.36 5.17
CA VAL A 540 -45.95 -18.58 3.95
C VAL A 540 -44.55 -18.68 3.34
N LEU A 541 -44.47 -19.16 2.11
CA LEU A 541 -43.23 -19.25 1.33
C LEU A 541 -43.06 -18.02 0.43
N VAL A 542 -41.90 -17.36 0.52
CA VAL A 542 -41.58 -16.11 -0.18
C VAL A 542 -40.16 -16.15 -0.76
N PHE A 543 -39.94 -15.55 -1.93
CA PHE A 543 -38.66 -15.54 -2.64
C PHE A 543 -38.10 -14.11 -2.79
N ARG A 544 -36.81 -13.92 -2.48
CA ARG A 544 -36.07 -12.68 -2.77
C ARG A 544 -35.45 -12.72 -4.17
N ILE A 545 -35.66 -11.65 -4.93
CA ILE A 545 -35.02 -11.44 -6.24
C ILE A 545 -34.26 -10.10 -6.20
N ALA A 546 -33.11 -10.02 -6.88
CA ALA A 546 -32.22 -8.86 -6.85
C ALA A 546 -32.70 -7.68 -7.71
N ASN A 547 -32.13 -6.48 -7.46
CA ASN A 547 -32.41 -5.26 -8.23
C ASN A 547 -32.14 -5.45 -9.74
N ILE A 548 -32.98 -4.83 -10.57
CA ILE A 548 -32.96 -5.01 -12.02
C ILE A 548 -32.47 -3.75 -12.71
N GLN A 549 -31.44 -3.88 -13.56
CA GLN A 549 -30.90 -2.77 -14.35
C GLN A 549 -31.60 -2.72 -15.72
N GLN A 550 -32.31 -1.63 -16.01
CA GLN A 550 -33.08 -1.45 -17.26
C GLN A 550 -32.20 -1.06 -18.47
N GLY A 551 -31.02 -1.67 -18.63
CA GLY A 551 -30.05 -1.37 -19.69
C GLY A 551 -29.07 -0.24 -19.36
N LEU A 552 -28.14 0.03 -20.29
CA LEU A 552 -27.09 1.04 -20.14
C LEU A 552 -27.69 2.45 -20.01
N GLY A 553 -27.49 3.07 -18.84
CA GLY A 553 -27.85 4.47 -18.58
C GLY A 553 -29.30 4.74 -18.17
N ARG A 554 -30.11 3.72 -17.84
CA ARG A 554 -31.49 3.90 -17.36
C ARG A 554 -31.65 3.66 -15.85
N PRO A 555 -32.64 4.29 -15.20
CA PRO A 555 -32.85 4.18 -13.76
C PRO A 555 -33.21 2.74 -13.33
N VAL A 556 -32.64 2.31 -12.21
CA VAL A 556 -32.95 1.05 -11.53
C VAL A 556 -34.25 1.23 -10.78
N THR A 557 -35.23 0.34 -11.00
CA THR A 557 -36.44 0.32 -10.16
C THR A 557 -36.18 -0.61 -8.97
N PRO A 558 -36.22 -0.12 -7.73
CA PRO A 558 -35.94 -0.94 -6.56
C PRO A 558 -37.06 -1.97 -6.34
N ALA A 559 -36.68 -3.20 -6.01
CA ALA A 559 -37.63 -4.21 -5.57
C ALA A 559 -38.23 -3.84 -4.19
N PRO A 560 -39.43 -4.35 -3.82
CA PRO A 560 -39.91 -4.25 -2.44
C PRO A 560 -38.86 -4.78 -1.47
N THR A 561 -38.62 -4.08 -0.37
CA THR A 561 -37.68 -4.55 0.65
C THR A 561 -38.21 -5.83 1.31
N ALA A 562 -37.31 -6.71 1.74
CA ALA A 562 -37.67 -7.97 2.38
C ALA A 562 -38.61 -7.75 3.58
N ASP A 563 -38.31 -6.73 4.38
CA ASP A 563 -39.12 -6.33 5.53
C ASP A 563 -40.57 -6.01 5.17
N THR A 564 -40.80 -5.39 4.01
CA THR A 564 -42.16 -4.98 3.59
C THR A 564 -43.04 -6.20 3.29
N LEU A 565 -42.49 -7.21 2.60
CA LEU A 565 -43.23 -8.44 2.27
C LEU A 565 -43.47 -9.30 3.52
N MET A 566 -42.46 -9.43 4.37
CA MET A 566 -42.55 -10.19 5.61
C MET A 566 -43.54 -9.55 6.59
N GLN A 567 -43.49 -8.22 6.77
CA GLN A 567 -44.46 -7.51 7.60
C GLN A 567 -45.88 -7.57 7.04
N SER A 568 -46.05 -7.58 5.72
CA SER A 568 -47.38 -7.76 5.10
C SER A 568 -47.96 -9.15 5.43
N ALA A 569 -47.15 -10.21 5.33
CA ALA A 569 -47.55 -11.56 5.70
C ALA A 569 -47.92 -11.66 7.21
N ILE A 570 -47.10 -11.06 8.09
CA ILE A 570 -47.38 -11.01 9.54
C ILE A 570 -48.69 -10.28 9.83
N LYS A 571 -48.91 -9.09 9.26
CA LYS A 571 -50.14 -8.30 9.44
C LYS A 571 -51.40 -9.03 8.97
N ARG A 572 -51.25 -9.92 7.98
CA ARG A 572 -52.35 -10.75 7.46
C ARG A 572 -52.53 -12.07 8.22
N GLY A 573 -51.73 -12.32 9.25
CA GLY A 573 -51.91 -13.45 10.16
C GLY A 573 -51.15 -14.72 9.77
N ALA A 574 -50.05 -14.62 9.02
CA ALA A 574 -49.17 -15.76 8.74
C ALA A 574 -48.73 -16.47 10.04
N ALA A 575 -48.75 -17.80 10.04
CA ALA A 575 -48.29 -18.60 11.17
C ALA A 575 -46.76 -18.71 11.20
N ALA A 576 -46.10 -18.93 10.06
CA ALA A 576 -44.64 -18.92 9.92
C ALA A 576 -44.25 -18.38 8.54
N ILE A 577 -43.00 -17.95 8.35
CA ILE A 577 -42.50 -17.44 7.06
C ILE A 577 -41.21 -18.17 6.65
N LEU A 578 -41.20 -18.71 5.43
CA LEU A 578 -40.03 -19.30 4.78
C LEU A 578 -39.54 -18.34 3.68
N TRP A 579 -38.36 -17.76 3.86
CA TRP A 579 -37.77 -16.75 2.99
C TRP A 579 -36.59 -17.32 2.20
N VAL A 580 -36.69 -17.41 0.88
CA VAL A 580 -35.63 -17.97 0.02
C VAL A 580 -34.83 -16.85 -0.62
N ASP A 581 -33.51 -16.76 -0.36
CA ASP A 581 -32.63 -15.73 -0.93
C ASP A 581 -31.53 -16.31 -1.82
N ALA A 582 -31.61 -16.01 -3.12
CA ALA A 582 -30.64 -16.42 -4.14
C ALA A 582 -29.22 -15.87 -3.92
N SER A 583 -29.10 -14.69 -3.32
CA SER A 583 -27.81 -14.03 -3.12
C SER A 583 -26.98 -14.69 -2.00
N ARG A 584 -27.63 -15.39 -1.07
CA ARG A 584 -26.96 -16.01 0.09
C ARG A 584 -25.97 -17.10 -0.31
N ALA A 585 -26.32 -17.95 -1.28
CA ALA A 585 -25.41 -18.98 -1.79
C ALA A 585 -24.13 -18.37 -2.40
N GLN A 586 -24.27 -17.29 -3.18
CA GLN A 586 -23.13 -16.58 -3.79
C GLN A 586 -22.25 -15.86 -2.75
N ILE A 587 -22.85 -15.32 -1.69
CA ILE A 587 -22.14 -14.69 -0.57
C ILE A 587 -21.29 -15.75 0.14
N ILE A 588 -21.86 -16.92 0.43
CA ILE A 588 -21.17 -18.05 1.07
C ILE A 588 -20.02 -18.56 0.19
N GLU A 589 -20.24 -18.78 -1.11
CA GLU A 589 -19.21 -19.26 -2.04
C GLU A 589 -18.03 -18.28 -2.21
N ARG A 590 -18.30 -16.97 -2.10
CA ARG A 590 -17.27 -15.93 -2.16
C ARG A 590 -16.53 -15.73 -0.84
N GLY A 591 -16.84 -16.51 0.19
CA GLY A 591 -16.29 -16.36 1.53
C GLY A 591 -16.67 -15.05 2.20
N GLN A 592 -17.75 -14.40 1.75
CA GLN A 592 -18.23 -13.16 2.35
C GLN A 592 -19.06 -13.45 3.61
N PRO A 593 -19.02 -12.58 4.64
CA PRO A 593 -19.80 -12.77 5.86
C PRO A 593 -21.30 -12.77 5.55
N ASP A 594 -22.06 -13.72 6.11
CA ASP A 594 -23.51 -13.80 5.93
C ASP A 594 -24.19 -12.55 6.54
N PRO A 595 -24.79 -11.65 5.74
CA PRO A 595 -25.31 -10.36 6.23
C PRO A 595 -26.48 -10.54 7.21
N TYR A 596 -27.15 -11.68 7.18
CA TYR A 596 -28.32 -11.94 8.01
C TYR A 596 -27.99 -12.36 9.44
N ARG A 597 -26.76 -12.83 9.66
CA ARG A 597 -26.26 -13.03 11.03
C ARG A 597 -26.10 -11.70 11.78
N ARG A 598 -25.84 -10.60 11.07
CA ARG A 598 -25.84 -9.26 11.67
C ARG A 598 -27.22 -8.83 12.08
N LEU A 599 -28.20 -8.99 11.19
CA LEU A 599 -29.58 -8.62 11.45
C LEU A 599 -30.11 -9.27 12.74
N VAL A 600 -29.78 -10.55 12.96
CA VAL A 600 -30.12 -11.30 14.19
C VAL A 600 -29.37 -10.79 15.44
N ALA A 601 -28.14 -10.30 15.28
CA ALA A 601 -27.35 -9.74 16.36
C ALA A 601 -27.83 -8.34 16.75
N ASP A 602 -28.20 -7.52 15.77
CA ASP A 602 -28.57 -6.11 15.89
C ASP A 602 -30.02 -5.94 16.41
N ASP A 603 -30.95 -6.84 16.04
CA ASP A 603 -32.35 -6.81 16.48
C ASP A 603 -32.74 -8.04 17.33
N PRO A 604 -32.36 -8.11 18.61
CA PRO A 604 -32.75 -9.22 19.49
C PRO A 604 -34.27 -9.40 19.63
N LEU A 605 -34.70 -10.65 19.87
CA LEU A 605 -36.07 -10.97 20.24
C LEU A 605 -36.51 -10.22 21.49
N THR A 606 -37.69 -9.61 21.41
CA THR A 606 -38.36 -8.94 22.52
C THR A 606 -39.44 -9.81 23.16
N THR A 607 -39.95 -10.83 22.45
CA THR A 607 -41.02 -11.73 22.92
C THR A 607 -40.75 -13.19 22.57
N ALA A 608 -41.14 -14.10 23.48
CA ALA A 608 -41.06 -15.55 23.24
C ALA A 608 -42.15 -16.04 22.26
N ALA A 609 -43.22 -15.25 22.10
CA ALA A 609 -44.32 -15.50 21.18
C ALA A 609 -44.22 -14.57 19.95
N GLY A 610 -44.40 -15.12 18.75
CA GLY A 610 -44.35 -14.40 17.47
C GLY A 610 -44.31 -15.35 16.27
N VAL A 611 -44.25 -14.80 15.05
CA VAL A 611 -44.18 -15.60 13.81
C VAL A 611 -42.74 -16.07 13.59
N PRO A 612 -42.42 -17.38 13.60
CA PRO A 612 -41.07 -17.86 13.31
C PRO A 612 -40.74 -17.67 11.83
N ILE A 613 -39.53 -17.19 11.58
CA ILE A 613 -39.06 -16.84 10.23
C ILE A 613 -37.77 -17.60 9.93
N PHE A 614 -37.73 -18.28 8.79
CA PHE A 614 -36.57 -19.05 8.35
C PHE A 614 -36.06 -18.49 7.02
N MET A 615 -34.76 -18.22 6.95
CA MET A 615 -34.10 -17.91 5.70
C MET A 615 -33.44 -19.15 5.10
N LEU A 616 -33.68 -19.42 3.83
CA LEU A 616 -33.23 -20.60 3.09
C LEU A 616 -32.34 -20.20 1.92
N THR A 617 -31.30 -21.00 1.64
CA THR A 617 -30.64 -20.97 0.33
C THR A 617 -31.55 -21.60 -0.74
N PRO A 618 -31.38 -21.28 -2.04
CA PRO A 618 -32.14 -21.92 -3.11
C PRO A 618 -32.04 -23.44 -3.10
N GLU A 619 -30.86 -23.98 -2.79
CA GLU A 619 -30.58 -25.42 -2.73
C GLU A 619 -31.21 -26.07 -1.50
N ALA A 620 -31.34 -25.34 -0.39
CA ALA A 620 -32.10 -25.78 0.78
C ALA A 620 -33.61 -25.78 0.49
N ALA A 621 -34.10 -24.72 -0.15
CA ALA A 621 -35.49 -24.61 -0.55
C ALA A 621 -35.89 -25.70 -1.56
N ASP A 622 -35.04 -26.04 -2.53
CA ASP A 622 -35.27 -27.16 -3.45
C ASP A 622 -35.47 -28.49 -2.72
N ARG A 623 -34.68 -28.76 -1.67
CA ARG A 623 -34.80 -29.99 -0.86
C ARG A 623 -36.09 -30.00 -0.03
N ILE A 624 -36.46 -28.86 0.56
CA ILE A 624 -37.69 -28.71 1.35
C ILE A 624 -38.93 -28.90 0.48
N LEU A 625 -38.89 -28.35 -0.73
CA LEU A 625 -40.05 -28.24 -1.61
C LEU A 625 -40.12 -29.36 -2.65
N ALA A 626 -39.11 -30.24 -2.70
CA ALA A 626 -39.10 -31.44 -3.52
C ALA A 626 -40.36 -32.33 -3.35
N PRO A 627 -40.89 -32.58 -2.13
CA PRO A 627 -42.12 -33.36 -1.94
C PRO A 627 -43.34 -32.69 -2.59
N VAL A 628 -43.34 -31.36 -2.69
CA VAL A 628 -44.40 -30.54 -3.28
C VAL A 628 -44.19 -30.33 -4.80
N GLY A 629 -43.13 -30.90 -5.37
CA GLY A 629 -42.79 -30.75 -6.79
C GLY A 629 -42.31 -29.35 -7.20
N ILE A 630 -41.97 -28.48 -6.23
CA ILE A 630 -41.52 -27.11 -6.50
C ILE A 630 -40.00 -27.06 -6.45
N LYS A 631 -39.37 -26.56 -7.53
CA LYS A 631 -37.93 -26.25 -7.58
C LYS A 631 -37.72 -24.73 -7.45
N ALA A 632 -37.31 -24.30 -6.26
CA ALA A 632 -36.84 -22.97 -5.94
C ALA A 632 -35.76 -22.44 -6.91
N THR A 633 -34.79 -23.26 -7.29
CA THR A 633 -33.75 -22.86 -8.26
C THR A 633 -34.32 -22.64 -9.66
N ALA A 634 -35.31 -23.45 -10.07
CA ALA A 634 -36.01 -23.24 -11.34
C ALA A 634 -36.84 -21.96 -11.31
N ILE A 635 -37.51 -21.68 -10.20
CA ILE A 635 -38.24 -20.43 -9.96
C ILE A 635 -37.31 -19.21 -10.08
N LEU A 636 -36.18 -19.22 -9.38
CA LEU A 636 -35.23 -18.10 -9.39
C LEU A 636 -34.51 -17.93 -10.73
N ARG A 637 -34.44 -18.99 -11.56
CA ARG A 637 -33.91 -18.96 -12.94
C ARG A 637 -34.99 -18.73 -14.01
N GLY A 638 -36.25 -18.54 -13.63
CA GLY A 638 -37.36 -18.33 -14.56
C GLY A 638 -37.78 -19.57 -15.37
N GLN A 639 -37.40 -20.78 -14.95
CA GLN A 639 -37.56 -22.04 -15.70
C GLN A 639 -38.71 -22.95 -15.24
N LEU A 640 -39.80 -22.43 -14.65
CA LEU A 640 -41.03 -23.23 -14.50
C LEU A 640 -41.72 -23.40 -15.87
N GLN A 641 -41.16 -24.27 -16.70
CA GLN A 641 -41.60 -24.54 -18.07
C GLN A 641 -42.62 -25.69 -18.15
N GLY A 642 -43.39 -25.93 -17.08
CA GLY A 642 -44.27 -27.09 -16.93
C GLY A 642 -45.76 -26.81 -16.68
N ASP A 643 -46.13 -25.65 -16.14
CA ASP A 643 -47.55 -25.27 -15.98
C ASP A 643 -47.93 -24.31 -17.11
N SER A 644 -48.60 -24.83 -18.13
CA SER A 644 -49.15 -24.10 -19.29
C SER A 644 -50.23 -23.05 -18.94
N ALA A 645 -50.37 -22.67 -17.66
CA ALA A 645 -51.36 -21.74 -17.15
C ALA A 645 -50.78 -20.44 -16.57
N ALA A 646 -49.44 -20.30 -16.46
CA ALA A 646 -48.84 -19.04 -16.04
C ALA A 646 -48.90 -18.04 -17.21
N THR A 647 -50.06 -17.42 -17.37
CA THR A 647 -50.22 -16.31 -18.30
C THR A 647 -49.28 -15.21 -17.82
N PRO A 648 -48.49 -14.62 -18.72
CA PRO A 648 -47.68 -13.49 -18.37
C PRO A 648 -48.59 -12.37 -17.73
N GLY A 649 -48.64 -12.24 -16.38
CA GLY A 649 -49.49 -11.27 -15.65
C GLY A 649 -50.37 -11.81 -14.54
N SER A 650 -50.40 -13.12 -14.30
CA SER A 650 -51.14 -13.70 -13.18
C SER A 650 -50.25 -13.98 -11.97
N SER A 651 -50.79 -13.72 -10.78
CA SER A 651 -50.17 -14.09 -9.52
C SER A 651 -50.01 -15.60 -9.44
N MET A 652 -48.81 -16.07 -9.07
CA MET A 652 -48.56 -17.49 -8.79
C MET A 652 -48.96 -17.89 -7.36
N ALA A 653 -49.52 -16.95 -6.59
CA ALA A 653 -49.96 -17.21 -5.23
C ALA A 653 -51.02 -18.32 -5.24
N ARG A 654 -50.76 -19.39 -4.49
CA ARG A 654 -51.67 -20.54 -4.36
C ARG A 654 -51.46 -21.26 -3.04
N GLU A 655 -52.53 -21.88 -2.57
CA GLU A 655 -52.45 -22.83 -1.46
C GLU A 655 -51.80 -24.13 -1.95
N LEU A 656 -50.92 -24.69 -1.13
CA LEU A 656 -50.29 -25.97 -1.41
C LEU A 656 -50.97 -27.05 -0.58
N PRO A 657 -51.12 -28.28 -1.10
CA PRO A 657 -51.85 -29.35 -0.42
C PRO A 657 -51.12 -29.87 0.84
N GLU A 658 -49.82 -29.57 0.97
CA GLU A 658 -48.96 -30.08 2.03
C GLU A 658 -48.94 -29.17 3.26
N ARG A 659 -48.62 -29.78 4.41
CA ARG A 659 -48.45 -29.07 5.69
C ARG A 659 -46.96 -28.92 6.00
N ALA A 660 -46.63 -27.82 6.68
CA ALA A 660 -45.28 -27.55 7.15
C ALA A 660 -45.26 -27.56 8.69
N HIS A 661 -44.34 -28.33 9.23
CA HIS A 661 -44.00 -28.37 10.65
C HIS A 661 -42.75 -27.54 10.89
N VAL A 662 -42.87 -26.52 11.72
CA VAL A 662 -41.81 -25.53 12.01
C VAL A 662 -41.61 -25.47 13.52
N GLU A 663 -40.40 -25.73 13.99
CA GLU A 663 -40.03 -25.68 15.40
C GLU A 663 -38.84 -24.77 15.61
N LEU A 664 -39.01 -23.76 16.46
CA LEU A 664 -37.96 -22.83 16.85
C LEU A 664 -37.96 -22.69 18.38
N PRO A 665 -37.15 -23.50 19.10
CA PRO A 665 -37.17 -23.55 20.55
C PRO A 665 -36.41 -22.36 21.15
N ILE A 666 -37.14 -21.40 21.72
CA ILE A 666 -36.59 -20.18 22.32
C ILE A 666 -36.97 -20.13 23.80
N ALA A 667 -36.00 -19.87 24.67
CA ALA A 667 -36.24 -19.71 26.11
C ALA A 667 -35.46 -18.52 26.69
N PRO A 668 -35.96 -17.89 27.77
CA PRO A 668 -35.23 -16.86 28.48
C PRO A 668 -34.01 -17.47 29.18
N VAL A 669 -32.83 -16.97 28.86
CA VAL A 669 -31.58 -17.32 29.51
C VAL A 669 -31.11 -16.12 30.33
N ALA A 670 -31.01 -16.32 31.64
CA ALA A 670 -30.40 -15.35 32.54
C ALA A 670 -28.88 -15.40 32.36
N SER A 671 -28.27 -14.24 32.18
CA SER A 671 -26.84 -14.06 32.06
C SER A 671 -26.42 -12.88 32.93
N SER A 672 -25.28 -13.01 33.59
CA SER A 672 -24.64 -11.90 34.30
C SER A 672 -23.35 -11.53 33.59
N SER A 673 -23.10 -10.23 33.46
CA SER A 673 -21.84 -9.68 32.98
C SER A 673 -21.20 -8.82 34.06
N HIS A 674 -19.86 -8.88 34.13
CA HIS A 674 -19.07 -8.10 35.07
C HIS A 674 -17.97 -7.35 34.30
N SER A 675 -18.14 -6.05 34.10
CA SER A 675 -17.17 -5.17 33.45
C SER A 675 -16.46 -4.28 34.46
N LEU A 676 -15.22 -3.88 34.17
CA LEU A 676 -14.42 -3.00 35.02
C LEU A 676 -14.00 -1.75 34.25
N VAL A 677 -14.05 -0.60 34.91
CA VAL A 677 -13.54 0.66 34.38
C VAL A 677 -12.56 1.25 35.39
N ALA A 678 -11.36 1.63 34.94
CA ALA A 678 -10.36 2.29 35.76
C ALA A 678 -9.82 3.54 35.06
N LEU A 679 -9.70 4.64 35.80
CA LEU A 679 -9.21 5.91 35.26
C LEU A 679 -7.88 6.28 35.91
N THR A 680 -6.97 6.80 35.09
CA THR A 680 -5.76 7.47 35.58
C THR A 680 -6.10 8.87 36.12
N PRO A 681 -5.34 9.39 37.11
CA PRO A 681 -5.50 10.77 37.56
C PRO A 681 -5.20 11.75 36.42
N ALA A 682 -6.13 12.65 36.11
CA ALA A 682 -5.94 13.72 35.12
C ALA A 682 -6.78 14.96 35.48
N PRO A 683 -6.42 16.16 34.97
CA PRO A 683 -7.21 17.38 35.15
C PRO A 683 -8.66 17.22 34.65
N ALA A 684 -9.59 17.97 35.26
CA ALA A 684 -10.98 17.97 34.81
C ALA A 684 -11.07 18.45 33.35
N GLY A 685 -11.78 17.70 32.50
CA GLY A 685 -11.92 17.99 31.07
C GLY A 685 -10.72 17.57 30.21
N ALA A 686 -9.70 16.91 30.76
CA ALA A 686 -8.64 16.30 29.96
C ALA A 686 -9.23 15.21 29.05
N HIS A 687 -8.89 15.28 27.77
CA HIS A 687 -9.16 14.23 26.81
C HIS A 687 -8.42 12.95 27.21
N ARG A 688 -8.99 11.80 26.89
CA ARG A 688 -8.44 10.50 27.32
C ARG A 688 -8.41 9.50 26.18
N LEU A 689 -7.37 8.68 26.18
CA LEU A 689 -7.27 7.47 25.36
C LEU A 689 -7.87 6.28 26.12
N VAL A 690 -8.79 5.56 25.49
CA VAL A 690 -9.44 4.37 26.07
C VAL A 690 -8.74 3.11 25.60
N ILE A 691 -8.25 2.31 26.54
CA ILE A 691 -7.75 0.95 26.30
C ILE A 691 -8.85 -0.04 26.68
N TRP A 692 -9.44 -0.69 25.68
CA TRP A 692 -10.61 -1.55 25.83
C TRP A 692 -10.22 -3.02 25.61
N ALA A 693 -10.10 -3.81 26.68
CA ALA A 693 -9.82 -5.24 26.58
C ALA A 693 -11.13 -6.05 26.71
N VAL A 694 -11.45 -6.86 25.71
CA VAL A 694 -12.61 -7.73 25.75
C VAL A 694 -12.28 -9.01 26.53
N ALA A 695 -13.02 -9.25 27.60
CA ALA A 695 -12.92 -10.47 28.38
C ALA A 695 -13.34 -11.68 27.52
N PRO A 696 -12.71 -12.86 27.70
CA PRO A 696 -12.95 -14.00 26.83
C PRO A 696 -14.44 -14.41 26.82
N SER A 697 -15.04 -14.37 25.63
CA SER A 697 -16.27 -15.12 25.36
C SER A 697 -15.92 -16.62 25.36
N LEU A 698 -16.85 -17.49 25.77
CA LEU A 698 -16.63 -18.92 26.06
C LEU A 698 -16.15 -19.80 24.89
N ALA A 699 -15.70 -19.23 23.77
CA ALA A 699 -15.25 -19.95 22.59
C ALA A 699 -13.83 -19.52 22.17
N THR A 700 -12.82 -19.99 22.92
CA THR A 700 -11.41 -20.30 22.54
C THR A 700 -10.43 -19.90 23.66
N GLY A 701 -9.63 -20.87 24.11
CA GLY A 701 -8.95 -20.84 25.40
C GLY A 701 -7.78 -19.85 25.57
N SER A 702 -7.42 -19.65 26.85
CA SER A 702 -6.09 -19.29 27.40
C SER A 702 -5.36 -17.99 26.96
N ARG A 703 -5.80 -17.29 25.90
CA ARG A 703 -5.10 -16.10 25.36
C ARG A 703 -5.96 -14.84 25.43
N SER A 704 -6.09 -14.30 26.64
CA SER A 704 -7.01 -13.19 26.92
C SER A 704 -6.44 -11.82 26.54
N ALA A 705 -7.29 -10.91 26.05
CA ALA A 705 -6.96 -9.49 25.89
C ALA A 705 -6.59 -8.83 27.23
N GLY A 706 -7.14 -9.33 28.33
CA GLY A 706 -6.86 -8.87 29.70
C GLY A 706 -5.39 -9.05 30.12
N ASP A 707 -4.71 -10.09 29.62
CA ASP A 707 -3.29 -10.31 29.89
C ASP A 707 -2.41 -9.23 29.23
N ALA A 708 -2.74 -8.82 28.00
CA ALA A 708 -2.03 -7.76 27.29
C ALA A 708 -2.24 -6.39 27.96
N LEU A 709 -3.46 -6.10 28.41
CA LEU A 709 -3.76 -4.91 29.22
C LEU A 709 -2.98 -4.92 30.54
N SER A 710 -2.96 -6.05 31.23
CA SER A 710 -2.21 -6.21 32.48
C SER A 710 -0.71 -5.97 32.29
N ALA A 711 -0.14 -6.45 31.18
CA ALA A 711 1.26 -6.24 30.82
C ALA A 711 1.59 -4.75 30.60
N LEU A 712 0.70 -4.03 29.90
CA LEU A 712 0.80 -2.58 29.72
C LEU A 712 0.78 -1.85 31.07
N VAL A 713 -0.18 -2.15 31.94
CA VAL A 713 -0.31 -1.52 33.26
C VAL A 713 0.96 -1.75 34.10
N ARG A 714 1.52 -2.96 34.10
CA ARG A 714 2.79 -3.25 34.79
C ARG A 714 3.98 -2.51 34.18
N ALA A 715 3.98 -2.24 32.87
CA ALA A 715 5.04 -1.48 32.22
C ALA A 715 4.97 0.02 32.51
N LEU A 716 3.76 0.53 32.72
CA LEU A 716 3.50 1.90 33.14
C LEU A 716 3.72 2.12 34.65
N ALA A 717 3.75 1.05 35.46
CA ALA A 717 3.96 1.15 36.89
C ALA A 717 5.28 1.88 37.22
N GLY A 718 5.17 2.97 38.00
CA GLY A 718 6.31 3.82 38.36
C GLY A 718 6.68 4.88 37.31
N ARG A 719 5.93 5.01 36.22
CA ARG A 719 6.04 6.11 35.24
C ARG A 719 4.87 7.08 35.39
N ALA A 720 5.03 8.31 34.92
CA ALA A 720 3.92 9.26 34.82
C ALA A 720 2.95 8.77 33.73
N MET A 721 1.75 8.34 34.12
CA MET A 721 0.75 7.85 33.18
C MET A 721 0.05 9.04 32.50
N PRO A 722 -0.12 9.01 31.15
CA PRO A 722 -0.98 9.97 30.47
C PRO A 722 -2.45 9.74 30.88
N PRO A 723 -3.37 10.66 30.51
CA PRO A 723 -4.80 10.50 30.74
C PRO A 723 -5.37 9.28 29.98
N LEU A 724 -5.39 8.13 30.64
CA LEU A 724 -5.92 6.86 30.14
C LEU A 724 -7.20 6.45 30.87
N VAL A 725 -8.04 5.70 30.15
CA VAL A 725 -9.15 4.89 30.69
C VAL A 725 -8.87 3.43 30.33
N PHE A 726 -8.85 2.55 31.33
CA PHE A 726 -8.78 1.11 31.11
C PHE A 726 -10.17 0.51 31.27
N VAL A 727 -10.63 -0.25 30.27
CA VAL A 727 -11.89 -0.97 30.32
C VAL A 727 -11.61 -2.46 30.13
N VAL A 728 -12.12 -3.28 31.06
CA VAL A 728 -12.21 -4.73 30.89
C VAL A 728 -13.67 -5.03 30.66
N PHE A 729 -14.02 -5.32 29.41
CA PHE A 729 -15.41 -5.43 28.97
C PHE A 729 -15.86 -6.88 28.89
N ASP A 730 -16.97 -7.21 29.56
CA ASP A 730 -17.62 -8.51 29.44
C ASP A 730 -18.79 -8.43 28.44
N PRO A 731 -18.67 -9.06 27.25
CA PRO A 731 -19.69 -9.01 26.22
C PRO A 731 -20.90 -9.94 26.48
N ARG A 732 -20.93 -10.69 27.59
CA ARG A 732 -22.02 -11.63 27.89
C ARG A 732 -23.37 -10.93 28.09
N GLY A 733 -24.43 -11.59 27.65
CA GLY A 733 -25.82 -11.11 27.77
C GLY A 733 -26.18 -10.09 26.70
N ASP A 734 -26.12 -8.80 27.05
CA ASP A 734 -26.41 -7.67 26.15
C ASP A 734 -25.18 -6.74 26.03
N PRO A 735 -24.32 -6.94 25.02
CA PRO A 735 -23.09 -6.15 24.86
C PRO A 735 -23.38 -4.65 24.62
N VAL A 736 -24.49 -4.31 23.95
CA VAL A 736 -24.85 -2.90 23.66
C VAL A 736 -25.27 -2.20 24.95
N ALA A 737 -26.11 -2.83 25.77
CA ALA A 737 -26.52 -2.26 27.05
C ALA A 737 -25.37 -2.19 28.06
N ASN A 738 -24.47 -3.18 28.07
CA ASN A 738 -23.25 -3.16 28.88
C ASN A 738 -22.34 -2.00 28.45
N ALA A 739 -22.13 -1.81 27.15
CA ALA A 739 -21.35 -0.71 26.60
C ALA A 739 -21.91 0.67 26.96
N LYS A 740 -23.23 0.84 26.87
CA LYS A 740 -23.91 2.07 27.30
C LYS A 740 -23.71 2.34 28.79
N ALA A 741 -23.69 1.31 29.64
CA ALA A 741 -23.39 1.46 31.07
C ALA A 741 -21.94 1.87 31.34
N VAL A 742 -20.98 1.31 30.58
CA VAL A 742 -19.58 1.76 30.60
C VAL A 742 -19.50 3.24 30.19
N ARG A 743 -20.12 3.64 29.08
CA ARG A 743 -20.14 5.04 28.64
C ARG A 743 -20.81 5.97 29.66
N ALA A 744 -21.90 5.54 30.29
CA ALA A 744 -22.55 6.29 31.35
C ALA A 744 -21.65 6.53 32.57
N THR A 745 -20.80 5.55 32.90
CA THR A 745 -19.81 5.67 34.00
C THR A 745 -18.71 6.68 33.67
N LEU A 746 -18.35 6.82 32.38
CA LEU A 746 -17.41 7.85 31.91
C LEU A 746 -18.05 9.25 31.84
N GLY A 747 -19.38 9.35 31.85
CA GLY A 747 -20.10 10.62 31.84
C GLY A 747 -19.79 11.48 30.61
N THR A 748 -19.47 12.77 30.84
CA THR A 748 -19.09 13.74 29.80
C THR A 748 -17.57 13.81 29.58
N THR A 749 -16.82 12.78 29.98
CA THR A 749 -15.36 12.78 29.78
C THR A 749 -15.06 12.77 28.28
N PRO A 750 -14.26 13.73 27.76
CA PRO A 750 -13.88 13.73 26.37
C PRO A 750 -12.94 12.55 26.07
N ILE A 751 -13.16 11.91 24.92
CA ILE A 751 -12.42 10.74 24.46
C ILE A 751 -11.84 11.08 23.09
N ASP A 752 -10.53 10.87 22.92
CA ASP A 752 -9.87 11.04 21.62
C ASP A 752 -10.07 9.78 20.76
N ASP A 753 -9.61 8.65 21.31
CA ASP A 753 -9.57 7.37 20.60
C ASP A 753 -9.85 6.18 21.54
N VAL A 754 -10.33 5.09 20.95
CA VAL A 754 -10.54 3.80 21.62
C VAL A 754 -9.70 2.71 20.96
N LEU A 755 -8.70 2.19 21.68
CA LEU A 755 -7.90 1.02 21.29
C LEU A 755 -8.53 -0.24 21.91
N ALA A 756 -9.29 -0.97 21.10
CA ALA A 756 -9.96 -2.20 21.49
C ALA A 756 -9.11 -3.43 21.17
N ILE A 757 -9.00 -4.37 22.10
CA ILE A 757 -8.23 -5.61 21.98
C ILE A 757 -9.17 -6.79 22.22
N GLU A 758 -9.10 -7.78 21.34
CA GLU A 758 -9.92 -8.99 21.42
C GLU A 758 -9.05 -10.26 21.42
N SER A 759 -9.55 -11.32 20.79
CA SER A 759 -9.00 -12.66 20.76
C SER A 759 -7.64 -12.58 20.11
N LEU A 760 -6.61 -12.83 20.93
CA LEU A 760 -5.21 -12.85 20.50
C LEU A 760 -4.80 -14.26 20.02
N GLY A 761 -5.75 -15.00 19.43
CA GLY A 761 -5.50 -16.29 18.81
C GLY A 761 -4.90 -16.15 17.42
N GLY A 762 -3.89 -16.95 17.09
CA GLY A 762 -3.23 -16.94 15.78
C GLY A 762 -1.75 -16.59 15.88
N SER A 763 -1.12 -16.31 14.73
CA SER A 763 0.32 -16.08 14.62
C SER A 763 0.71 -14.65 14.28
N ARG A 764 -0.26 -13.80 13.92
CA ARG A 764 -0.04 -12.36 13.67
C ARG A 764 -1.19 -11.50 14.17
N LEU A 765 -0.88 -10.29 14.62
CA LEU A 765 -1.87 -9.24 14.91
C LEU A 765 -2.47 -8.71 13.61
N ARG A 766 -3.72 -8.30 13.69
CA ARG A 766 -4.50 -7.60 12.67
C ARG A 766 -5.08 -6.34 13.30
N PHE A 767 -5.06 -5.25 12.54
CA PHE A 767 -5.69 -4.00 12.92
C PHE A 767 -6.89 -3.72 12.03
N ALA A 768 -7.95 -3.21 12.62
CA ALA A 768 -9.21 -3.03 11.92
C ALA A 768 -9.92 -1.77 12.44
N THR A 769 -10.34 -0.89 11.53
CA THR A 769 -11.21 0.25 11.85
C THR A 769 -12.03 0.62 10.61
N VAL A 770 -13.20 1.22 10.81
CA VAL A 770 -14.11 1.65 9.75
C VAL A 770 -13.51 2.81 8.94
N TYR A 771 -12.67 3.63 9.56
CA TYR A 771 -12.23 4.92 9.02
C TYR A 771 -10.82 4.91 8.45
N GLY A 772 -10.07 3.83 8.69
CA GLY A 772 -8.85 3.48 7.96
C GLY A 772 -7.68 4.48 8.01
N ASP A 773 -7.84 5.63 8.64
CA ASP A 773 -6.95 6.78 8.62
C ASP A 773 -5.86 6.67 9.69
N VAL A 774 -6.18 6.09 10.84
CA VAL A 774 -5.21 5.77 11.91
C VAL A 774 -4.54 4.39 11.71
N VAL A 775 -5.10 3.53 10.84
CA VAL A 775 -4.50 2.21 10.50
C VAL A 775 -3.03 2.32 10.05
N PRO A 776 -2.68 3.22 9.12
CA PRO A 776 -1.29 3.57 8.82
C PRO A 776 -0.36 3.70 10.02
N ALA A 777 -0.84 4.39 11.05
CA ALA A 777 -0.07 4.68 12.24
C ALA A 777 0.09 3.44 13.10
N ILE A 778 -0.97 2.70 13.34
CA ILE A 778 -0.91 1.48 14.15
C ILE A 778 -0.06 0.39 13.49
N ASP A 779 -0.13 0.22 12.17
CA ASP A 779 0.76 -0.68 11.42
C ASP A 779 2.24 -0.28 11.60
N ASP A 780 2.55 1.02 11.52
CA ASP A 780 3.92 1.53 11.73
C ASP A 780 4.38 1.35 13.18
N TYR A 781 3.48 1.60 14.14
CA TYR A 781 3.74 1.39 15.56
C TYR A 781 4.02 -0.09 15.86
N ALA A 782 3.25 -1.00 15.26
CA ALA A 782 3.49 -2.43 15.38
C ALA A 782 4.84 -2.83 14.80
N ALA A 783 5.21 -2.29 13.63
CA ALA A 783 6.52 -2.53 13.03
C ALA A 783 7.67 -1.99 13.90
N ARG A 784 7.53 -0.79 14.49
CA ARG A 784 8.53 -0.18 15.38
C ARG A 784 8.63 -0.88 16.73
N ALA A 785 7.53 -1.39 17.26
CA ALA A 785 7.50 -2.26 18.44
C ALA A 785 8.07 -3.67 18.15
N GLY A 786 8.32 -3.99 16.87
CA GLY A 786 8.78 -5.31 16.44
C GLY A 786 7.75 -6.40 16.65
N ALA A 787 6.45 -6.07 16.62
CA ALA A 787 5.35 -7.02 16.77
C ALA A 787 5.10 -7.80 15.48
N ALA A 788 4.71 -9.08 15.59
CA ALA A 788 4.27 -9.85 14.45
C ALA A 788 2.86 -9.39 14.03
N ALA A 789 2.78 -8.40 13.14
CA ALA A 789 1.52 -7.87 12.63
C ALA A 789 1.39 -8.06 11.11
N LEU A 790 0.16 -8.26 10.65
CA LEU A 790 -0.22 -8.16 9.25
C LEU A 790 -0.33 -6.69 8.87
N ARG A 791 0.23 -6.33 7.71
CA ARG A 791 -0.04 -5.00 7.15
C ARG A 791 -1.48 -4.93 6.70
N THR A 792 -2.17 -3.91 7.17
CA THR A 792 -3.59 -3.71 6.93
C THR A 792 -3.75 -3.01 5.58
N ALA A 793 -4.28 -3.73 4.59
CA ALA A 793 -4.37 -3.23 3.22
C ALA A 793 -5.54 -2.25 2.99
N GLY A 794 -6.54 -2.23 3.90
CA GLY A 794 -7.70 -1.34 3.84
C GLY A 794 -8.53 -1.35 5.12
N ALA A 795 -9.45 -0.37 5.23
CA ALA A 795 -10.40 -0.25 6.33
C ALA A 795 -11.39 -1.44 6.38
N LEU A 796 -12.00 -1.66 7.55
CA LEU A 796 -13.18 -2.50 7.68
C LEU A 796 -14.27 -1.96 6.75
N ASN A 797 -14.87 -2.84 5.96
CA ASN A 797 -16.09 -2.50 5.27
C ASN A 797 -17.22 -2.49 6.34
N PRO A 798 -17.85 -1.33 6.65
CA PRO A 798 -18.94 -1.29 7.62
C PRO A 798 -20.11 -2.20 7.20
N ASP A 799 -20.28 -2.40 5.89
CA ASP A 799 -21.31 -3.28 5.31
C ASP A 799 -20.89 -4.75 5.27
N ALA A 800 -19.64 -5.10 5.66
CA ALA A 800 -19.12 -6.46 5.62
C ALA A 800 -18.02 -6.81 6.68
N PRO A 801 -18.12 -6.50 8.00
CA PRO A 801 -17.20 -7.06 9.00
C PRO A 801 -17.18 -8.59 9.01
N GLU A 802 -15.99 -9.16 9.16
CA GLU A 802 -15.79 -10.60 9.29
C GLU A 802 -16.46 -11.13 10.57
N THR A 803 -16.86 -12.40 10.56
CA THR A 803 -17.78 -13.01 11.53
C THR A 803 -17.37 -12.91 13.02
N GLY A 804 -16.09 -12.61 13.30
CA GLY A 804 -15.57 -12.37 14.65
C GLY A 804 -15.65 -10.91 15.12
N ASP A 805 -15.51 -9.95 14.19
CA ASP A 805 -15.44 -8.51 14.49
C ASP A 805 -16.80 -7.93 14.93
N LEU A 806 -17.88 -8.71 14.79
CA LEU A 806 -19.27 -8.31 14.98
C LEU A 806 -19.72 -8.14 16.44
N MET A 807 -19.18 -8.94 17.36
CA MET A 807 -19.55 -8.84 18.78
C MET A 807 -18.98 -7.57 19.44
N ILE A 808 -17.91 -7.01 18.88
CA ILE A 808 -17.29 -5.77 19.34
C ILE A 808 -17.89 -4.54 18.67
N ALA A 809 -18.33 -4.61 17.41
CA ALA A 809 -19.11 -3.51 16.82
C ALA A 809 -20.35 -3.18 17.69
N ALA A 810 -20.97 -4.20 18.30
CA ALA A 810 -22.04 -4.01 19.28
C ALA A 810 -21.56 -3.41 20.62
N GLY A 811 -20.41 -3.83 21.15
CA GLY A 811 -19.82 -3.29 22.40
C GLY A 811 -19.18 -1.90 22.25
N LEU A 812 -18.70 -1.54 21.07
CA LEU A 812 -18.19 -0.21 20.74
C LEU A 812 -19.30 0.69 20.19
N SER A 813 -20.54 0.21 20.07
CA SER A 813 -21.68 1.00 19.59
C SER A 813 -21.94 2.25 20.45
N ALA A 814 -21.59 2.20 21.74
CA ALA A 814 -21.67 3.34 22.65
C ALA A 814 -20.63 4.45 22.34
N PHE A 815 -19.63 4.13 21.52
CA PHE A 815 -18.55 4.99 21.06
C PHE A 815 -18.64 5.22 19.53
N VAL A 816 -19.82 5.10 18.92
CA VAL A 816 -20.02 5.30 17.46
C VAL A 816 -19.55 6.67 16.96
N ASN A 817 -19.57 7.68 17.83
CA ASN A 817 -19.09 9.03 17.50
C ASN A 817 -17.61 9.24 17.82
N ASP A 818 -16.93 8.25 18.41
CA ASP A 818 -15.52 8.31 18.77
C ASP A 818 -14.73 7.38 17.82
N HIS A 819 -13.50 7.75 17.49
CA HIS A 819 -12.64 6.91 16.67
C HIS A 819 -12.22 5.66 17.45
N TRP A 820 -12.31 4.48 16.82
CA TRP A 820 -11.89 3.22 17.45
C TRP A 820 -11.09 2.33 16.51
N ILE A 821 -10.19 1.56 17.10
CA ILE A 821 -9.29 0.62 16.42
C ILE A 821 -9.37 -0.71 17.14
N LEU A 822 -9.69 -1.77 16.39
CA LEU A 822 -9.71 -3.14 16.86
C LEU A 822 -8.37 -3.83 16.57
N ILE A 823 -7.79 -4.44 17.60
CA ILE A 823 -6.58 -5.25 17.59
C ILE A 823 -6.99 -6.70 17.88
N SER A 824 -6.82 -7.58 16.90
CA SER A 824 -7.17 -9.00 17.01
C SER A 824 -6.06 -9.90 16.45
N GLY A 825 -6.04 -11.16 16.84
CA GLY A 825 -5.14 -12.17 16.28
C GLY A 825 -5.73 -12.82 15.02
N GLN A 826 -4.86 -13.14 14.06
CA GLN A 826 -5.21 -13.85 12.84
C GLN A 826 -4.24 -15.00 12.56
N GLY A 827 -4.76 -16.10 12.00
CA GLY A 827 -4.00 -17.27 11.57
C GLY A 827 -4.33 -18.54 12.38
N PRO A 828 -3.76 -19.69 12.01
CA PRO A 828 -3.96 -20.93 12.74
C PRO A 828 -3.46 -20.78 14.18
N VAL A 829 -4.27 -21.22 15.15
CA VAL A 829 -3.93 -21.17 16.57
C VAL A 829 -2.98 -22.33 16.87
N SER A 830 -1.68 -22.06 17.02
CA SER A 830 -0.71 -23.02 17.56
C SER A 830 -0.33 -22.63 18.98
N ASP A 831 -0.02 -23.59 19.85
CA ASP A 831 0.41 -23.35 21.23
C ASP A 831 1.71 -22.51 21.32
N ALA A 832 2.52 -22.48 20.25
CA ALA A 832 3.78 -21.73 20.17
C ALA A 832 3.60 -20.23 19.86
N ASP A 833 2.46 -19.83 19.30
CA ASP A 833 2.23 -18.46 18.84
C ASP A 833 1.48 -17.63 19.91
N ASP A 834 2.18 -16.86 20.75
CA ASP A 834 1.56 -15.99 21.77
C ASP A 834 1.60 -14.51 21.37
N LEU A 835 0.47 -13.98 20.91
CA LEU A 835 0.33 -12.60 20.48
C LEU A 835 0.11 -11.61 21.64
N ARG A 836 0.00 -12.05 22.91
CA ARG A 836 -0.19 -11.15 24.06
C ARG A 836 0.96 -10.17 24.24
N ALA A 837 2.18 -10.70 24.13
CA ALA A 837 3.39 -9.91 24.31
C ALA A 837 3.53 -8.87 23.19
N ASP A 838 3.14 -9.24 21.97
CA ASP A 838 3.09 -8.34 20.82
C ASP A 838 2.00 -7.28 20.94
N ALA A 839 0.77 -7.67 21.31
CA ALA A 839 -0.32 -6.73 21.54
C ALA A 839 0.04 -5.72 22.65
N ALA A 840 0.61 -6.19 23.75
CA ALA A 840 1.09 -5.34 24.84
C ALA A 840 2.17 -4.33 24.36
N ALA A 841 3.10 -4.78 23.52
CA ALA A 841 4.13 -3.92 22.94
C ALA A 841 3.54 -2.81 22.05
N VAL A 842 2.58 -3.16 21.19
CA VAL A 842 1.90 -2.18 20.32
C VAL A 842 1.11 -1.15 21.14
N LEU A 843 0.35 -1.61 22.14
CA LEU A 843 -0.40 -0.71 23.03
C LEU A 843 0.52 0.23 23.80
N ALA A 844 1.63 -0.29 24.34
CA ALA A 844 2.64 0.50 25.03
C ALA A 844 3.25 1.56 24.12
N TYR A 845 3.57 1.19 22.87
CA TYR A 845 4.06 2.15 21.89
C TYR A 845 3.02 3.25 21.60
N ALA A 846 1.76 2.88 21.38
CA ALA A 846 0.66 3.83 21.16
C ALA A 846 0.44 4.76 22.36
N VAL A 847 0.49 4.24 23.59
CA VAL A 847 0.37 5.04 24.82
C VAL A 847 1.54 6.02 24.97
N ALA A 848 2.78 5.61 24.64
CA ALA A 848 3.92 6.51 24.65
C ALA A 848 3.79 7.62 23.60
N ARG A 849 3.25 7.30 22.41
CA ARG A 849 2.94 8.28 21.37
C ARG A 849 1.85 9.26 21.83
N TYR A 850 0.79 8.76 22.44
CA TYR A 850 -0.26 9.59 23.03
C TYR A 850 0.29 10.52 24.13
N ALA A 851 1.16 10.02 25.01
CA ALA A 851 1.83 10.83 26.02
C ALA A 851 2.72 11.94 25.43
N ALA A 852 3.28 11.70 24.24
CA ALA A 852 4.02 12.69 23.47
C ALA A 852 3.12 13.62 22.64
N ALA A 853 1.79 13.59 22.84
CA ALA A 853 0.79 14.34 22.09
C ALA A 853 0.87 14.11 20.57
N ALA A 854 1.10 12.86 20.17
CA ALA A 854 1.13 12.48 18.77
C ALA A 854 -0.20 12.83 18.08
N PRO A 855 -0.21 13.68 17.05
CA PRO A 855 -1.43 14.29 16.52
C PRO A 855 -2.34 13.31 15.77
N GLU A 856 -1.86 12.11 15.44
CA GLU A 856 -2.66 11.00 14.92
C GLU A 856 -3.52 10.27 15.96
N LEU A 857 -3.28 10.46 17.27
CA LEU A 857 -4.05 9.84 18.37
C LEU A 857 -4.79 10.88 19.26
N VAL A 858 -4.72 12.17 18.94
CA VAL A 858 -5.23 13.28 19.77
C VAL A 858 -6.24 14.11 18.96
N ARG A 859 -7.18 13.45 18.28
CA ARG A 859 -8.08 14.11 17.32
C ARG A 859 -9.42 14.53 17.89
#